data_AF-A0A0A1U3Y7-F1
#
_entry.id   AF-A0A0A1U3Y7-F1
#
_cell.length_a   1.000
_cell.length_b   1.000
_cell.length_c   1.000
_cell.angle_alpha   90.00
_cell.angle_beta   90.00
_cell.angle_gamma   90.00
#
_symmetry.space_group_name_H-M   'P 1'
#
loop_
_entity.id
_entity.type
_entity.pdbx_description
1 polymer ?
#
loop_
_entity_poly.entity_id
_entity_poly.type
_entity_poly.pdbx_seq_one_letter_code
_entity_poly.pdbx_strand_id
1 'polypeptide(L)'
;MSKTAPSLTNVSLVKKNIKAVKNIPKEFTSNAGKILSLDISSNEMTFSSLTQLNVSSNNLTEVPPILVEIQSLKSLIFANNKILVIPEFLTRLSNIEELDFTNNKLNEVPLYIDSFHKLRTLNVSYNTIDRLPKALVNITTLKNFNISGNLFDAFPTPIQQMFTLSSLCFVDNNIVEFPEVITGLTNLEDINFRNGRITHFVPNVLEKMTKLTSLNLKANSLTMAPQVSPLTNLKQLFITDVFVTEHFEFPKLDKATLLETICIENTNFKKFPSLLNLTKLTYVKVERNAFEEILEVPRRCQLLCKKNKISTVTVQKKVEIPSMDLSYNLLIKSPDLSPAESILSLDMSYNTLNCVEKSTFHKGLKEIRLSGNPLMQLPVDIGLSTNLSAVYIADCQLFEISQSVAHSMCNIQVLDISCNRFISYENFQNFLKLEELIASSNNIEQFPPQFLELTKLKKLVINNNKIKVIPESLKNFKNLIGVDFSMNQLQTITVLETIGTLNDIDVSYNFITKAPNYETWTQLRHFDMTGNPLMDATPLSLVSKKIAFLSATLIVQRNFFGDFELSEQIEDKSLKKLPEIVSQSTEIKSKKYTKPPKYTKDDFRFNLEAHSEVGISKSQTESVSVASTYVRNVIGDGVLVALFDGIRGGNTAKFCSAHFVEFFLAKIQEGKIDEGWVKSSIGLTFEKLNEKVKNVEKTDGASVGVMMWHKGKLHVANVGDTRCLVIRESDCLQLTTENLCTEKTEKQRIKNEGGVVDEFGKINGIIGVTKCIGNFDMANFVKCTPDITSYDVTKNDLFSIGINRNIWDVLSNDFIAQVARNFRNLQPPAIASLIKDEARQRGATGNLVVSVLCLEYFYEKNNEQ
;
A
#
# COMPACT_ATOMS: atom_id res chain seq x y z
N MET A 1 -42.55 17.40 51.93
CA MET A 1 -41.62 16.33 51.52
C MET A 1 -40.43 16.98 50.83
N SER A 2 -39.21 16.76 51.30
CA SER A 2 -37.99 17.21 50.62
C SER A 2 -37.76 16.36 49.37
N LYS A 3 -37.57 17.00 48.21
CA LYS A 3 -37.02 16.32 47.03
C LYS A 3 -35.52 16.20 47.22
N THR A 4 -35.04 15.00 47.53
CA THR A 4 -33.60 14.69 47.49
C THR A 4 -33.08 14.92 46.07
N ALA A 5 -32.03 15.75 45.94
CA ALA A 5 -31.38 15.96 44.66
C ALA A 5 -30.66 14.66 44.23
N PRO A 6 -30.62 14.33 42.92
CA PRO A 6 -29.94 13.13 42.44
C PRO A 6 -28.43 13.23 42.70
N SER A 7 -27.90 12.26 43.45
CA SER A 7 -26.47 12.16 43.76
C SER A 7 -25.67 11.71 42.54
N LEU A 8 -25.08 12.65 41.81
CA LEU A 8 -24.18 12.35 40.71
C LEU A 8 -22.85 11.79 41.25
N THR A 9 -22.47 10.60 40.79
CA THR A 9 -21.21 9.92 41.15
C THR A 9 -20.15 10.06 40.07
N ASN A 10 -20.53 9.95 38.80
CA ASN A 10 -19.60 10.06 37.65
C ASN A 10 -20.08 11.14 36.67
N VAL A 11 -19.19 12.03 36.24
CA VAL A 11 -19.46 13.14 35.30
C VAL A 11 -18.45 13.13 34.16
N SER A 12 -18.91 13.38 32.93
CA SER A 12 -18.09 13.35 31.73
C SER A 12 -18.45 14.47 30.74
N LEU A 13 -17.47 15.31 30.37
CA LEU A 13 -17.60 16.51 29.55
C LEU A 13 -16.70 16.46 28.30
N VAL A 14 -16.64 15.31 27.63
CA VAL A 14 -15.71 15.08 26.52
C VAL A 14 -16.09 15.86 25.26
N LYS A 15 -15.11 16.52 24.61
CA LYS A 15 -15.26 17.27 23.34
C LYS A 15 -16.28 18.42 23.40
N LYS A 16 -16.28 19.21 24.48
CA LYS A 16 -17.30 20.25 24.74
C LYS A 16 -16.84 21.70 24.54
N ASN A 17 -15.60 21.91 24.07
CA ASN A 17 -15.00 23.23 23.79
C ASN A 17 -15.00 24.19 24.99
N ILE A 18 -14.91 23.65 26.20
CA ILE A 18 -14.91 24.42 27.44
C ILE A 18 -13.59 25.20 27.53
N LYS A 19 -13.68 26.53 27.72
CA LYS A 19 -12.55 27.39 28.11
C LYS A 19 -12.53 27.52 29.64
N ALA A 20 -11.35 27.75 30.20
CA ALA A 20 -11.05 28.00 31.63
C ALA A 20 -12.27 27.92 32.57
N VAL A 21 -12.57 26.69 33.02
CA VAL A 21 -13.57 26.47 34.07
C VAL A 21 -13.04 27.12 35.33
N LYS A 22 -13.66 28.19 35.81
CA LYS A 22 -13.31 28.70 37.14
C LYS A 22 -14.01 27.89 38.23
N ASN A 23 -15.27 27.48 37.98
CA ASN A 23 -16.18 26.98 39.01
C ASN A 23 -17.30 26.08 38.40
N ILE A 24 -17.75 24.96 39.00
CA ILE A 24 -18.80 24.05 38.41
C ILE A 24 -20.19 24.06 39.11
N PRO A 25 -21.26 24.49 38.41
CA PRO A 25 -22.64 24.05 38.71
C PRO A 25 -23.57 24.07 37.46
N LYS A 26 -24.91 24.11 37.63
CA LYS A 26 -25.75 22.96 38.03
C LYS A 26 -26.23 22.15 36.81
N GLU A 27 -26.38 22.80 35.65
CA GLU A 27 -27.12 22.32 34.47
C GLU A 27 -26.36 21.28 33.63
N PHE A 28 -25.47 20.51 34.26
CA PHE A 28 -24.42 19.72 33.60
C PHE A 28 -24.88 18.62 32.64
N THR A 29 -26.18 18.30 32.62
CA THR A 29 -26.79 17.32 31.71
C THR A 29 -27.66 17.93 30.61
N SER A 30 -28.07 19.21 30.69
CA SER A 30 -29.12 19.76 29.81
C SER A 30 -28.61 20.54 28.60
N ASN A 31 -27.43 21.17 28.67
CA ASN A 31 -26.94 22.11 27.64
C ASN A 31 -25.46 21.90 27.25
N ALA A 32 -24.99 20.64 27.27
CA ALA A 32 -23.60 20.24 27.01
C ALA A 32 -23.13 20.40 25.55
N GLY A 33 -23.51 21.47 24.85
CA GLY A 33 -23.02 21.85 23.51
C GLY A 33 -22.65 23.33 23.36
N LYS A 34 -22.81 24.16 24.42
CA LYS A 34 -22.62 25.62 24.35
C LYS A 34 -21.79 26.22 25.51
N ILE A 35 -21.20 25.40 26.38
CA ILE A 35 -20.58 25.84 27.63
C ILE A 35 -19.16 26.39 27.37
N LEU A 36 -19.01 27.72 27.40
CA LEU A 36 -17.74 28.40 27.12
C LEU A 36 -16.96 28.86 28.37
N SER A 37 -17.61 28.96 29.54
CA SER A 37 -17.02 29.25 30.86
C SER A 37 -18.04 28.89 31.96
N LEU A 38 -17.68 28.99 33.25
CA LEU A 38 -18.48 28.40 34.33
C LEU A 38 -18.21 29.08 35.71
N ASP A 39 -19.28 29.40 36.47
CA ASP A 39 -19.25 30.11 37.79
C ASP A 39 -20.08 29.38 38.90
N ILE A 40 -19.61 29.32 40.18
CA ILE A 40 -20.24 28.69 41.38
C ILE A 40 -20.63 29.67 42.48
N SER A 41 -20.30 30.95 42.34
CA SER A 41 -20.51 31.98 43.37
C SER A 41 -21.98 32.15 43.85
N SER A 42 -22.91 31.35 43.35
CA SER A 42 -24.36 31.51 43.46
C SER A 42 -25.19 30.20 43.40
N ASN A 43 -24.70 29.01 43.84
CA ASN A 43 -25.51 27.79 43.69
C ASN A 43 -25.52 26.72 44.82
N GLU A 44 -26.72 26.50 45.37
CA GLU A 44 -27.06 25.45 46.36
C GLU A 44 -27.12 24.04 45.72
N MET A 45 -25.97 23.40 45.48
CA MET A 45 -25.89 21.95 45.24
C MET A 45 -24.61 21.39 45.85
N THR A 46 -24.73 20.40 46.73
CA THR A 46 -23.59 19.74 47.36
C THR A 46 -23.08 18.61 46.46
N PHE A 47 -21.89 18.80 45.85
CA PHE A 47 -21.24 17.80 45.00
C PHE A 47 -20.60 16.62 45.78
N SER A 48 -21.02 16.41 47.04
CA SER A 48 -20.43 15.47 48.01
C SER A 48 -20.56 13.98 47.67
N SER A 49 -21.16 13.64 46.53
CA SER A 49 -21.22 12.28 45.98
C SER A 49 -20.31 12.04 44.77
N LEU A 50 -19.70 13.09 44.20
CA LEU A 50 -18.97 12.98 42.93
C LEU A 50 -17.62 12.28 43.13
N THR A 51 -17.50 11.07 42.60
CA THR A 51 -16.31 10.21 42.66
C THR A 51 -15.44 10.26 41.41
N GLN A 52 -16.01 10.58 40.24
CA GLN A 52 -15.25 10.67 38.99
C GLN A 52 -15.62 11.91 38.16
N LEU A 53 -14.61 12.63 37.69
CA LEU A 53 -14.77 13.76 36.76
C LEU A 53 -13.84 13.59 35.55
N ASN A 54 -14.42 13.52 34.36
CA ASN A 54 -13.71 13.51 33.08
C ASN A 54 -14.03 14.79 32.28
N VAL A 55 -12.99 15.55 31.93
CA VAL A 55 -13.07 16.79 31.13
C VAL A 55 -12.14 16.74 29.91
N SER A 56 -11.87 15.54 29.41
CA SER A 56 -10.93 15.30 28.32
C SER A 56 -11.36 15.88 26.96
N SER A 57 -10.40 16.11 26.06
CA SER A 57 -10.62 16.70 24.73
C SER A 57 -11.28 18.09 24.79
N ASN A 58 -10.72 18.99 25.60
CA ASN A 58 -11.15 20.39 25.71
C ASN A 58 -9.97 21.36 25.48
N ASN A 59 -10.14 22.64 25.80
CA ASN A 59 -9.11 23.67 25.63
C ASN A 59 -8.64 24.26 26.98
N LEU A 60 -8.64 23.44 28.05
CA LEU A 60 -8.22 23.88 29.38
C LEU A 60 -6.69 24.09 29.44
N THR A 61 -6.26 25.26 29.89
CA THR A 61 -4.84 25.62 30.12
C THR A 61 -4.40 25.47 31.57
N GLU A 62 -5.35 25.36 32.48
CA GLU A 62 -5.18 25.29 33.93
C GLU A 62 -6.19 24.29 34.53
N VAL A 63 -5.86 23.72 35.69
CA VAL A 63 -6.83 22.96 36.48
C VAL A 63 -7.66 23.94 37.33
N PRO A 64 -8.99 23.79 37.43
CA PRO A 64 -9.83 24.68 38.23
C PRO A 64 -9.58 24.56 39.75
N PRO A 65 -9.29 25.66 40.48
CA PRO A 65 -9.14 25.65 41.94
C PRO A 65 -10.36 25.10 42.69
N ILE A 66 -11.58 25.28 42.15
CA ILE A 66 -12.85 24.85 42.75
C ILE A 66 -12.92 23.35 43.06
N LEU A 67 -12.16 22.51 42.34
CA LEU A 67 -12.28 21.05 42.46
C LEU A 67 -11.95 20.56 43.88
N VAL A 68 -11.20 21.36 44.62
CA VAL A 68 -10.80 21.11 46.00
C VAL A 68 -11.98 21.03 47.00
N GLU A 69 -13.12 21.62 46.66
CA GLU A 69 -14.35 21.53 47.47
C GLU A 69 -15.12 20.22 47.23
N ILE A 70 -14.74 19.45 46.20
CA ILE A 70 -15.37 18.17 45.85
C ILE A 70 -14.59 17.00 46.48
N GLN A 71 -14.57 16.97 47.81
CA GLN A 71 -13.78 16.04 48.65
C GLN A 71 -14.08 14.54 48.44
N SER A 72 -15.15 14.18 47.72
CA SER A 72 -15.52 12.81 47.35
C SER A 72 -14.75 12.25 46.14
N LEU A 73 -13.98 13.09 45.40
CA LEU A 73 -13.32 12.69 44.16
C LEU A 73 -12.27 11.60 44.36
N LYS A 74 -12.29 10.63 43.43
CA LYS A 74 -11.35 9.51 43.30
C LYS A 74 -10.63 9.49 41.96
N SER A 75 -11.28 9.90 40.87
CA SER A 75 -10.74 9.86 39.50
C SER A 75 -10.87 11.22 38.84
N LEU A 76 -9.74 11.76 38.36
CA LEU A 76 -9.66 13.02 37.61
C LEU A 76 -9.02 12.77 36.23
N ILE A 77 -9.79 12.97 35.17
CA ILE A 77 -9.36 12.71 33.78
C ILE A 77 -9.38 14.02 32.99
N PHE A 78 -8.20 14.54 32.71
CA PHE A 78 -7.90 15.79 32.01
C PHE A 78 -7.27 15.58 30.62
N ALA A 79 -7.23 14.35 30.11
CA ALA A 79 -6.55 14.00 28.87
C ALA A 79 -6.91 14.88 27.66
N ASN A 80 -5.99 15.12 26.73
CA ASN A 80 -6.21 15.93 25.52
C ASN A 80 -6.68 17.35 25.87
N ASN A 81 -5.85 18.12 26.57
CA ASN A 81 -6.05 19.52 26.92
C ASN A 81 -4.73 20.30 26.70
N LYS A 82 -4.53 21.46 27.35
CA LYS A 82 -3.37 22.35 27.20
C LYS A 82 -2.76 22.72 28.56
N ILE A 83 -2.92 21.86 29.57
CA ILE A 83 -2.55 22.12 30.96
C ILE A 83 -1.03 22.09 31.13
N LEU A 84 -0.49 23.10 31.82
CA LEU A 84 0.95 23.32 32.01
C LEU A 84 1.52 22.70 33.30
N VAL A 85 0.70 22.59 34.35
CA VAL A 85 1.08 22.12 35.70
C VAL A 85 -0.07 21.35 36.34
N ILE A 86 0.24 20.32 37.13
CA ILE A 86 -0.69 19.69 38.09
C ILE A 86 -0.55 20.45 39.42
N PRO A 87 -1.51 21.30 39.84
CA PRO A 87 -1.28 22.28 40.91
C PRO A 87 -1.49 21.72 42.32
N GLU A 88 -0.77 22.33 43.28
CA GLU A 88 -0.69 21.93 44.69
C GLU A 88 -2.04 21.84 45.40
N PHE A 89 -3.02 22.68 45.07
CA PHE A 89 -4.34 22.64 45.71
C PHE A 89 -5.07 21.30 45.50
N LEU A 90 -4.71 20.50 44.49
CA LEU A 90 -5.27 19.16 44.30
C LEU A 90 -4.90 18.19 45.42
N THR A 91 -3.78 18.42 46.13
CA THR A 91 -3.34 17.56 47.25
C THR A 91 -4.34 17.51 48.40
N ARG A 92 -5.16 18.56 48.57
CA ARG A 92 -6.31 18.60 49.50
C ARG A 92 -7.41 17.58 49.15
N LEU A 93 -7.38 16.90 48.00
CA LEU A 93 -8.30 15.82 47.63
C LEU A 93 -7.77 14.45 48.09
N SER A 94 -7.89 14.18 49.38
CA SER A 94 -7.37 12.98 50.06
C SER A 94 -7.96 11.63 49.61
N ASN A 95 -8.85 11.61 48.62
CA ASN A 95 -9.54 10.42 48.11
C ASN A 95 -9.10 9.98 46.69
N ILE A 96 -8.21 10.72 46.03
CA ILE A 96 -7.75 10.43 44.67
C ILE A 96 -7.03 9.07 44.57
N GLU A 97 -7.57 8.19 43.73
CA GLU A 97 -7.02 6.89 43.34
C GLU A 97 -6.53 6.90 41.87
N GLU A 98 -6.94 7.87 41.04
CA GLU A 98 -6.57 7.98 39.61
C GLU A 98 -6.38 9.45 39.16
N LEU A 99 -5.27 9.71 38.46
CA LEU A 99 -4.97 10.96 37.76
C LEU A 99 -4.55 10.68 36.31
N ASP A 100 -5.26 11.26 35.34
CA ASP A 100 -4.90 11.20 33.91
C ASP A 100 -4.79 12.59 33.28
N PHE A 101 -3.57 12.96 32.89
CA PHE A 101 -3.22 14.18 32.18
C PHE A 101 -2.58 13.90 30.80
N THR A 102 -2.91 12.75 30.17
CA THR A 102 -2.44 12.38 28.82
C THR A 102 -2.58 13.53 27.82
N ASN A 103 -1.62 13.75 26.92
CA ASN A 103 -1.70 14.74 25.84
C ASN A 103 -2.07 16.15 26.35
N ASN A 104 -1.15 16.73 27.13
CA ASN A 104 -1.24 18.09 27.68
C ASN A 104 0.07 18.84 27.38
N LYS A 105 0.49 19.79 28.23
CA LYS A 105 1.73 20.56 28.12
C LYS A 105 2.48 20.61 29.47
N LEU A 106 2.41 19.51 30.23
CA LEU A 106 3.11 19.38 31.51
C LEU A 106 4.62 19.32 31.28
N ASN A 107 5.39 20.20 31.92
CA ASN A 107 6.86 20.16 31.87
C ASN A 107 7.47 19.33 33.01
N GLU A 108 6.72 19.05 34.08
CA GLU A 108 7.20 18.26 35.23
C GLU A 108 6.07 17.48 35.91
N VAL A 109 6.44 16.45 36.68
CA VAL A 109 5.59 15.89 37.74
C VAL A 109 5.96 16.61 39.04
N PRO A 110 5.01 17.21 39.77
CA PRO A 110 5.32 18.14 40.87
C PRO A 110 5.95 17.44 42.08
N LEU A 111 6.75 18.19 42.84
CA LEU A 111 7.42 17.70 44.05
C LEU A 111 6.47 17.14 45.12
N TYR A 112 5.24 17.65 45.21
CA TYR A 112 4.19 17.25 46.16
C TYR A 112 3.29 16.09 45.68
N ILE A 113 3.68 15.38 44.62
CA ILE A 113 2.91 14.24 44.07
C ILE A 113 2.69 13.12 45.10
N ASP A 114 3.52 13.01 46.14
CA ASP A 114 3.38 12.01 47.21
C ASP A 114 2.22 12.26 48.18
N SER A 115 1.68 13.48 48.20
CA SER A 115 0.48 13.83 48.98
C SER A 115 -0.78 13.07 48.51
N PHE A 116 -0.78 12.52 47.29
CA PHE A 116 -1.85 11.67 46.79
C PHE A 116 -1.74 10.23 47.32
N HIS A 117 -1.81 10.04 48.65
CA HIS A 117 -1.49 8.78 49.33
C HIS A 117 -2.32 7.54 48.90
N LYS A 118 -3.43 7.71 48.16
CA LYS A 118 -4.28 6.62 47.64
C LYS A 118 -4.10 6.34 46.14
N LEU A 119 -3.23 7.09 45.45
CA LEU A 119 -3.07 7.06 43.99
C LEU A 119 -2.60 5.68 43.51
N ARG A 120 -3.39 5.05 42.65
CA ARG A 120 -3.12 3.73 42.03
C ARG A 120 -2.69 3.86 40.57
N THR A 121 -3.30 4.80 39.87
CA THR A 121 -3.09 5.06 38.44
C THR A 121 -2.62 6.49 38.25
N LEU A 122 -1.45 6.66 37.64
CA LEU A 122 -0.94 7.96 37.20
C LEU A 122 -0.58 7.89 35.71
N ASN A 123 -1.21 8.73 34.91
CA ASN A 123 -0.91 8.85 33.49
C ASN A 123 -0.59 10.31 33.16
N VAL A 124 0.65 10.56 32.73
CA VAL A 124 1.14 11.87 32.26
C VAL A 124 1.80 11.74 30.89
N SER A 125 1.36 10.76 30.09
CA SER A 125 1.91 10.52 28.75
C SER A 125 1.61 11.66 27.75
N TYR A 126 2.40 11.78 26.68
CA TYR A 126 2.27 12.82 25.65
C TYR A 126 2.34 14.25 26.24
N ASN A 127 3.43 14.52 26.95
CA ASN A 127 3.73 15.79 27.61
C ASN A 127 5.18 16.21 27.30
N THR A 128 5.76 17.14 28.06
CA THR A 128 7.10 17.70 27.86
C THR A 128 8.00 17.49 29.09
N ILE A 129 7.83 16.35 29.78
CA ILE A 129 8.52 16.00 31.03
C ILE A 129 9.88 15.35 30.72
N ASP A 130 10.96 15.82 31.36
CA ASP A 130 12.31 15.23 31.25
C ASP A 130 12.76 14.43 32.50
N ARG A 131 12.11 14.67 33.65
CA ARG A 131 12.51 14.17 34.99
C ARG A 131 11.31 13.77 35.85
N LEU A 132 11.57 12.92 36.85
CA LEU A 132 10.61 12.58 37.91
C LEU A 132 11.12 13.03 39.29
N PRO A 133 10.23 13.47 40.20
CA PRO A 133 10.60 13.87 41.54
C PRO A 133 10.90 12.64 42.42
N LYS A 134 11.87 12.75 43.34
CA LYS A 134 12.18 11.68 44.30
C LYS A 134 10.98 11.29 45.18
N ALA A 135 10.09 12.25 45.45
CA ALA A 135 8.85 12.04 46.20
C ALA A 135 7.97 10.92 45.62
N LEU A 136 8.01 10.66 44.31
CA LEU A 136 7.19 9.64 43.66
C LEU A 136 7.35 8.23 44.28
N VAL A 137 8.51 7.93 44.87
CA VAL A 137 8.79 6.68 45.61
C VAL A 137 7.86 6.49 46.82
N ASN A 138 7.42 7.57 47.45
CA ASN A 138 6.57 7.54 48.64
C ASN A 138 5.14 7.05 48.33
N ILE A 139 4.72 7.02 47.06
CA ILE A 139 3.38 6.56 46.62
C ILE A 139 3.34 5.03 46.58
N THR A 140 3.39 4.40 47.76
CA THR A 140 3.33 2.93 47.93
C THR A 140 1.97 2.31 47.56
N THR A 141 1.03 3.11 47.06
CA THR A 141 -0.26 2.67 46.49
C THR A 141 -0.27 2.58 44.97
N LEU A 142 0.77 3.10 44.28
CA LEU A 142 0.81 3.17 42.82
C LEU A 142 1.09 1.80 42.18
N LYS A 143 0.29 1.45 41.18
CA LYS A 143 0.35 0.18 40.43
C LYS A 143 0.54 0.38 38.93
N ASN A 144 -0.11 1.38 38.37
CA ASN A 144 -0.17 1.66 36.94
C ASN A 144 0.43 3.03 36.68
N PHE A 145 1.54 3.08 35.95
CA PHE A 145 2.24 4.33 35.64
C PHE A 145 2.53 4.45 34.14
N ASN A 146 2.08 5.53 33.53
CA ASN A 146 2.30 5.80 32.11
C ASN A 146 2.93 7.18 31.90
N ILE A 147 4.13 7.17 31.32
CA ILE A 147 4.98 8.33 31.02
C ILE A 147 5.48 8.31 29.58
N SER A 148 4.79 7.57 28.71
CA SER A 148 5.06 7.51 27.27
C SER A 148 4.99 8.89 26.60
N GLY A 149 5.67 9.14 25.47
CA GLY A 149 5.56 10.38 24.72
C GLY A 149 6.07 11.60 25.50
N ASN A 150 7.26 11.52 26.06
CA ASN A 150 7.88 12.58 26.87
C ASN A 150 9.34 12.82 26.43
N LEU A 151 10.08 13.64 27.18
CA LEU A 151 11.44 14.07 26.86
C LEU A 151 12.50 13.34 27.70
N PHE A 152 12.25 12.09 28.08
CA PHE A 152 13.20 11.29 28.86
C PHE A 152 14.33 10.74 27.96
N ASP A 153 15.49 11.40 28.00
CA ASP A 153 16.74 10.92 27.37
C ASP A 153 17.37 9.73 28.11
N ALA A 154 17.03 9.53 29.38
CA ALA A 154 17.48 8.43 30.23
C ALA A 154 16.33 7.92 31.12
N PHE A 155 16.43 6.67 31.60
CA PHE A 155 15.39 6.12 32.49
C PHE A 155 15.41 6.79 33.87
N PRO A 156 14.29 7.31 34.36
CA PRO A 156 14.27 8.10 35.60
C PRO A 156 14.49 7.22 36.84
N THR A 157 15.63 7.43 37.50
CA THR A 157 16.07 6.63 38.67
C THR A 157 15.10 6.55 39.86
N PRO A 158 14.18 7.51 40.15
CA PRO A 158 13.17 7.32 41.19
C PRO A 158 12.31 6.07 40.99
N ILE A 159 12.13 5.58 39.76
CA ILE A 159 11.34 4.37 39.50
C ILE A 159 11.97 3.13 40.17
N GLN A 160 13.28 3.09 40.43
CA GLN A 160 13.98 1.91 40.99
C GLN A 160 13.34 1.35 42.27
N GLN A 161 12.74 2.22 43.08
CA GLN A 161 12.21 1.90 44.41
C GLN A 161 10.67 1.78 44.42
N MET A 162 10.02 1.87 43.26
CA MET A 162 8.56 1.80 43.12
C MET A 162 8.07 0.34 43.05
N PHE A 163 8.41 -0.45 44.07
CA PHE A 163 8.22 -1.91 44.14
C PHE A 163 6.77 -2.39 43.97
N THR A 164 5.78 -1.50 44.03
CA THR A 164 4.35 -1.80 43.92
C THR A 164 3.78 -1.70 42.51
N LEU A 165 4.56 -1.21 41.54
CA LEU A 165 4.17 -1.15 40.13
C LEU A 165 3.94 -2.55 39.57
N SER A 166 2.79 -2.75 38.94
CA SER A 166 2.44 -3.95 38.16
C SER A 166 2.42 -3.68 36.64
N SER A 167 2.29 -2.41 36.22
CA SER A 167 2.29 -2.03 34.80
C SER A 167 3.02 -0.69 34.60
N LEU A 168 3.97 -0.66 33.67
CA LEU A 168 4.76 0.51 33.30
C LEU A 168 4.79 0.71 31.77
N CYS A 169 4.33 1.87 31.32
CA CYS A 169 4.39 2.30 29.91
C CYS A 169 5.36 3.47 29.73
N PHE A 170 6.36 3.26 28.86
CA PHE A 170 7.46 4.20 28.59
C PHE A 170 7.63 4.49 27.07
N VAL A 171 6.61 4.18 26.26
CA VAL A 171 6.64 4.26 24.78
C VAL A 171 7.02 5.67 24.29
N ASP A 172 7.62 5.84 23.12
CA ASP A 172 7.93 7.17 22.53
C ASP A 172 8.77 8.07 23.47
N ASN A 173 10.00 7.63 23.80
CA ASN A 173 10.98 8.39 24.60
C ASN A 173 12.40 8.19 24.04
N ASN A 174 13.34 9.08 24.37
CA ASN A 174 14.66 9.17 23.74
C ASN A 174 15.71 8.14 24.23
N ILE A 175 15.38 7.24 25.16
CA ILE A 175 16.29 6.31 25.82
C ILE A 175 17.08 5.42 24.84
N VAL A 176 18.40 5.34 25.03
CA VAL A 176 19.36 4.60 24.18
C VAL A 176 19.73 3.19 24.71
N GLU A 177 19.45 2.88 25.98
CA GLU A 177 19.86 1.63 26.66
C GLU A 177 18.74 1.07 27.55
N PHE A 178 18.59 -0.26 27.62
CA PHE A 178 17.59 -0.88 28.49
C PHE A 178 18.08 -0.86 29.96
N PRO A 179 17.34 -0.22 30.88
CA PRO A 179 17.91 0.21 32.17
C PRO A 179 17.99 -0.91 33.21
N GLU A 180 19.19 -1.15 33.79
CA GLU A 180 19.36 -2.08 34.93
C GLU A 180 18.43 -1.73 36.12
N VAL A 181 18.13 -0.45 36.28
CA VAL A 181 17.18 0.11 37.27
C VAL A 181 15.84 -0.65 37.31
N ILE A 182 15.37 -1.19 36.18
CA ILE A 182 14.11 -1.92 36.10
C ILE A 182 14.12 -3.24 36.90
N THR A 183 15.29 -3.78 37.24
CA THR A 183 15.44 -5.03 38.00
C THR A 183 14.91 -4.96 39.43
N GLY A 184 14.70 -3.75 39.97
CA GLY A 184 14.00 -3.56 41.24
C GLY A 184 12.49 -3.85 41.15
N LEU A 185 11.89 -3.72 39.96
CA LEU A 185 10.45 -3.80 39.75
C LEU A 185 9.94 -5.25 39.60
N THR A 186 10.23 -6.09 40.60
CA THR A 186 9.92 -7.53 40.62
C THR A 186 8.41 -7.87 40.59
N ASN A 187 7.54 -6.87 40.68
CA ASN A 187 6.08 -7.01 40.59
C ASN A 187 5.48 -6.68 39.21
N LEU A 188 6.27 -6.29 38.22
CA LEU A 188 5.75 -5.98 36.88
C LEU A 188 5.20 -7.23 36.16
N GLU A 189 3.98 -7.08 35.66
CA GLU A 189 3.24 -8.05 34.85
C GLU A 189 3.19 -7.62 33.36
N ASP A 190 3.32 -6.32 33.07
CA ASP A 190 3.38 -5.74 31.71
C ASP A 190 4.50 -4.72 31.55
N ILE A 191 5.27 -4.81 30.46
CA ILE A 191 6.34 -3.87 30.07
C ILE A 191 6.17 -3.44 28.61
N ASN A 192 6.18 -2.13 28.36
CA ASN A 192 6.12 -1.56 27.03
C ASN A 192 7.12 -0.40 26.84
N PHE A 193 8.21 -0.69 26.11
CA PHE A 193 9.26 0.24 25.66
C PHE A 193 9.25 0.39 24.13
N ARG A 194 8.08 0.41 23.49
CA ARG A 194 7.99 0.62 22.05
C ARG A 194 8.52 2.02 21.64
N ASN A 195 9.04 2.16 20.41
CA ASN A 195 9.47 3.43 19.81
C ASN A 195 10.55 4.15 20.66
N GLY A 196 11.47 3.38 21.26
CA GLY A 196 12.66 3.91 21.92
C GLY A 196 13.87 3.91 20.99
N ARG A 197 15.03 4.32 21.51
CA ARG A 197 16.34 4.17 20.83
C ARG A 197 17.16 3.03 21.44
N ILE A 198 16.52 2.08 22.11
CA ILE A 198 17.20 1.04 22.89
C ILE A 198 18.07 0.19 21.95
N THR A 199 19.37 0.23 22.18
CA THR A 199 20.37 -0.51 21.38
C THR A 199 20.78 -1.81 22.04
N HIS A 200 20.96 -1.82 23.37
CA HIS A 200 21.51 -2.96 24.10
C HIS A 200 20.69 -3.29 25.35
N PHE A 201 20.76 -4.55 25.76
CA PHE A 201 20.29 -5.03 27.07
C PHE A 201 21.48 -5.24 28.00
N VAL A 202 21.35 -4.80 29.25
CA VAL A 202 22.21 -5.27 30.34
C VAL A 202 22.03 -6.79 30.48
N PRO A 203 23.12 -7.59 30.57
CA PRO A 203 23.02 -9.03 30.74
C PRO A 203 22.14 -9.42 31.93
N ASN A 204 21.37 -10.51 31.78
CA ASN A 204 20.52 -11.09 32.82
C ASN A 204 19.44 -10.16 33.42
N VAL A 205 19.21 -8.96 32.86
CA VAL A 205 18.23 -7.97 33.38
C VAL A 205 16.81 -8.53 33.53
N LEU A 206 16.43 -9.48 32.65
CA LEU A 206 15.11 -10.12 32.66
C LEU A 206 14.98 -11.28 33.68
N GLU A 207 16.08 -11.79 34.26
CA GLU A 207 16.05 -12.94 35.19
C GLU A 207 15.25 -12.67 36.47
N LYS A 208 15.22 -11.41 36.90
CA LYS A 208 14.50 -10.97 38.12
C LYS A 208 13.02 -10.65 37.86
N MET A 209 12.58 -10.62 36.60
CA MET A 209 11.25 -10.14 36.20
C MET A 209 10.24 -11.30 36.10
N THR A 210 10.22 -12.18 37.10
CA THR A 210 9.57 -13.51 37.03
C THR A 210 8.04 -13.48 36.92
N LYS A 211 7.40 -12.34 37.19
CA LYS A 211 5.95 -12.13 37.00
C LYS A 211 5.55 -11.63 35.60
N LEU A 212 6.51 -11.28 34.75
CA LEU A 212 6.23 -10.61 33.49
C LEU A 212 5.41 -11.50 32.53
N THR A 213 4.27 -10.97 32.08
CA THR A 213 3.33 -11.66 31.17
C THR A 213 3.33 -11.07 29.76
N SER A 214 3.63 -9.77 29.60
CA SER A 214 3.78 -9.13 28.30
C SER A 214 5.08 -8.31 28.21
N LEU A 215 5.88 -8.55 27.17
CA LEU A 215 7.10 -7.81 26.87
C LEU A 215 7.03 -7.22 25.46
N ASN A 216 6.91 -5.90 25.37
CA ASN A 216 6.86 -5.16 24.11
C ASN A 216 8.08 -4.23 23.93
N LEU A 217 8.84 -4.53 22.89
CA LEU A 217 10.13 -3.92 22.52
C LEU A 217 10.15 -3.45 21.06
N LYS A 218 8.99 -3.31 20.40
CA LYS A 218 8.91 -2.91 18.98
C LYS A 218 9.54 -1.55 18.70
N ALA A 219 10.11 -1.37 17.50
CA ALA A 219 10.71 -0.13 17.04
C ALA A 219 11.74 0.41 18.04
N ASN A 220 12.76 -0.40 18.29
CA ASN A 220 13.99 -0.02 18.99
C ASN A 220 15.18 -0.40 18.10
N SER A 221 16.31 0.29 18.24
CA SER A 221 17.51 0.03 17.44
C SER A 221 18.37 -1.12 17.99
N LEU A 222 17.72 -2.22 18.39
CA LEU A 222 18.36 -3.32 19.11
C LEU A 222 19.48 -3.97 18.29
N THR A 223 20.66 -4.13 18.87
CA THR A 223 21.79 -4.89 18.27
C THR A 223 21.76 -6.37 18.70
N MET A 224 21.05 -6.68 19.80
CA MET A 224 20.96 -8.02 20.38
C MET A 224 19.55 -8.39 20.84
N ALA A 225 19.29 -9.70 20.91
CA ALA A 225 18.02 -10.30 21.30
C ALA A 225 17.93 -10.44 22.84
N PRO A 226 16.77 -10.14 23.45
CA PRO A 226 16.56 -10.37 24.87
C PRO A 226 16.59 -11.88 25.20
N GLN A 227 17.30 -12.26 26.26
CA GLN A 227 17.25 -13.63 26.80
C GLN A 227 15.98 -13.80 27.63
N VAL A 228 14.92 -14.33 27.01
CA VAL A 228 13.58 -14.44 27.60
C VAL A 228 13.27 -15.79 28.25
N SER A 229 14.15 -16.79 28.15
CA SER A 229 14.07 -18.06 28.89
C SER A 229 13.77 -17.94 30.41
N PRO A 230 14.18 -16.90 31.14
CA PRO A 230 13.80 -16.77 32.56
C PRO A 230 12.31 -16.45 32.80
N LEU A 231 11.60 -15.95 31.78
CA LEU A 231 10.26 -15.40 31.88
C LEU A 231 9.18 -16.49 31.75
N THR A 232 9.09 -17.36 32.76
CA THR A 232 8.17 -18.53 32.75
C THR A 232 6.67 -18.17 32.68
N ASN A 233 6.30 -16.95 33.10
CA ASN A 233 4.93 -16.43 33.03
C ASN A 233 4.61 -15.66 31.73
N LEU A 234 5.55 -15.57 30.79
CA LEU A 234 5.39 -14.77 29.57
C LEU A 234 4.32 -15.36 28.64
N LYS A 235 3.32 -14.54 28.30
CA LYS A 235 2.24 -14.85 27.35
C LYS A 235 2.41 -14.16 26.01
N GLN A 236 3.02 -12.98 25.99
CA GLN A 236 3.16 -12.17 24.79
C GLN A 236 4.57 -11.61 24.64
N LEU A 237 5.17 -11.78 23.46
CA LEU A 237 6.48 -11.25 23.11
C LEU A 237 6.40 -10.47 21.79
N PHE A 238 6.75 -9.18 21.82
CA PHE A 238 6.80 -8.30 20.66
C PHE A 238 8.20 -7.66 20.51
N ILE A 239 8.86 -7.90 19.39
CA ILE A 239 10.19 -7.34 19.05
C ILE A 239 10.13 -6.89 17.59
N THR A 240 10.64 -5.71 17.25
CA THR A 240 10.90 -5.35 15.84
C THR A 240 12.14 -4.46 15.69
N ASP A 241 12.65 -4.37 14.46
CA ASP A 241 13.65 -3.39 14.00
C ASP A 241 15.07 -3.62 14.56
N VAL A 242 15.43 -4.89 14.72
CA VAL A 242 16.73 -5.32 15.24
C VAL A 242 17.82 -5.16 14.17
N PHE A 243 18.82 -4.32 14.45
CA PHE A 243 20.05 -4.14 13.66
C PHE A 243 21.00 -5.34 13.86
N VAL A 244 20.72 -6.41 13.13
CA VAL A 244 21.42 -7.68 13.25
C VAL A 244 22.86 -7.62 12.71
N THR A 245 23.82 -7.84 13.60
CA THR A 245 25.22 -8.17 13.25
C THR A 245 25.34 -9.66 12.89
N GLU A 246 26.47 -10.09 12.32
CA GLU A 246 26.57 -11.41 11.63
C GLU A 246 26.32 -12.66 12.50
N HIS A 247 26.41 -12.55 13.83
CA HIS A 247 26.41 -13.69 14.77
C HIS A 247 25.15 -13.69 15.65
N PHE A 248 23.98 -13.95 15.05
CA PHE A 248 22.70 -13.67 15.71
C PHE A 248 21.70 -14.84 15.74
N GLU A 249 21.37 -15.30 16.96
CA GLU A 249 20.41 -16.38 17.23
C GLU A 249 19.05 -15.85 17.70
N PHE A 250 17.99 -16.55 17.33
CA PHE A 250 16.61 -16.28 17.76
C PHE A 250 16.47 -16.42 19.30
N PRO A 251 15.64 -15.59 19.99
CA PRO A 251 15.45 -15.66 21.44
C PRO A 251 15.11 -17.08 21.93
N LYS A 252 15.80 -17.57 22.95
CA LYS A 252 15.50 -18.88 23.54
C LYS A 252 14.16 -18.79 24.31
N LEU A 253 13.20 -19.62 23.90
CA LEU A 253 11.82 -19.65 24.44
C LEU A 253 11.52 -20.92 25.26
N ASP A 254 12.53 -21.76 25.51
CA ASP A 254 12.44 -23.13 26.05
C ASP A 254 11.57 -23.30 27.31
N LYS A 255 11.51 -22.26 28.14
CA LYS A 255 10.79 -22.24 29.43
C LYS A 255 9.54 -21.35 29.44
N ALA A 256 9.28 -20.58 28.38
CA ALA A 256 8.13 -19.68 28.27
C ALA A 256 6.85 -20.45 27.87
N THR A 257 6.51 -21.50 28.61
CA THR A 257 5.47 -22.49 28.20
C THR A 257 4.04 -21.95 28.18
N LEU A 258 3.82 -20.76 28.76
CA LEU A 258 2.55 -20.03 28.72
C LEU A 258 2.44 -19.06 27.52
N LEU A 259 3.41 -19.02 26.60
CA LEU A 259 3.44 -18.07 25.49
C LEU A 259 2.30 -18.32 24.50
N GLU A 260 1.39 -17.35 24.40
CA GLU A 260 0.20 -17.35 23.55
C GLU A 260 0.46 -16.64 22.20
N THR A 261 1.35 -15.63 22.20
CA THR A 261 1.62 -14.74 21.05
C THR A 261 3.12 -14.43 20.89
N ILE A 262 3.65 -14.67 19.69
CA ILE A 262 4.97 -14.19 19.24
C ILE A 262 4.79 -13.21 18.09
N CYS A 263 5.46 -12.06 18.14
CA CYS A 263 5.53 -11.12 17.03
C CYS A 263 6.94 -10.54 16.88
N ILE A 264 7.69 -11.01 15.89
CA ILE A 264 9.10 -10.69 15.66
C ILE A 264 9.28 -10.29 14.20
N GLU A 265 9.33 -8.98 13.92
CA GLU A 265 9.28 -8.45 12.55
C GLU A 265 10.45 -7.51 12.25
N ASN A 266 10.85 -7.42 10.98
CA ASN A 266 11.95 -6.54 10.53
C ASN A 266 13.26 -6.81 11.30
N THR A 267 13.77 -8.04 11.16
CA THR A 267 15.10 -8.46 11.65
C THR A 267 15.83 -9.25 10.56
N ASN A 268 16.99 -9.85 10.86
CA ASN A 268 17.75 -10.70 9.94
C ASN A 268 17.93 -12.14 10.48
N PHE A 269 17.02 -12.64 11.33
CA PHE A 269 17.06 -14.03 11.78
C PHE A 269 16.93 -15.01 10.59
N LYS A 270 17.89 -15.93 10.45
CA LYS A 270 17.96 -16.90 9.33
C LYS A 270 17.37 -18.28 9.63
N LYS A 271 17.42 -18.73 10.88
CA LYS A 271 16.98 -20.06 11.31
C LYS A 271 15.71 -19.96 12.15
N PHE A 272 14.62 -20.58 11.68
CA PHE A 272 13.37 -20.61 12.43
C PHE A 272 13.52 -21.55 13.64
N PRO A 273 13.06 -21.15 14.85
CA PRO A 273 13.19 -21.96 16.06
C PRO A 273 12.24 -23.17 16.07
N SER A 274 12.56 -24.19 16.88
CA SER A 274 11.54 -25.14 17.32
C SER A 274 10.59 -24.46 18.30
N LEU A 275 9.29 -24.53 18.03
CA LEU A 275 8.23 -23.96 18.86
C LEU A 275 7.26 -25.03 19.40
N LEU A 276 7.53 -26.32 19.17
CA LEU A 276 6.60 -27.42 19.49
C LEU A 276 6.27 -27.57 20.98
N ASN A 277 7.16 -27.11 21.87
CA ASN A 277 6.96 -27.13 23.31
C ASN A 277 5.99 -26.03 23.80
N LEU A 278 5.71 -25.00 22.99
CA LEU A 278 4.88 -23.85 23.34
C LEU A 278 3.39 -24.19 23.12
N THR A 279 2.86 -25.11 23.93
CA THR A 279 1.50 -25.67 23.76
C THR A 279 0.34 -24.69 23.94
N LYS A 280 0.63 -23.43 24.30
CA LYS A 280 -0.34 -22.32 24.40
C LYS A 280 -0.32 -21.37 23.19
N LEU A 281 0.63 -21.54 22.27
CA LEU A 281 0.89 -20.61 21.18
C LEU A 281 -0.23 -20.66 20.13
N THR A 282 -0.92 -19.53 19.94
CA THR A 282 -2.04 -19.40 19.00
C THR A 282 -1.74 -18.43 17.85
N TYR A 283 -0.76 -17.55 18.01
CA TYR A 283 -0.39 -16.55 17.01
C TYR A 283 1.13 -16.37 16.93
N VAL A 284 1.69 -16.56 15.73
CA VAL A 284 3.09 -16.30 15.40
C VAL A 284 3.14 -15.40 14.17
N LYS A 285 3.65 -14.17 14.33
CA LYS A 285 3.95 -13.25 13.23
C LYS A 285 5.45 -13.01 13.16
N VAL A 286 6.06 -13.48 12.09
CA VAL A 286 7.50 -13.42 11.84
C VAL A 286 7.82 -12.82 10.47
N GLU A 287 7.15 -11.72 10.13
CA GLU A 287 7.28 -11.07 8.83
C GLU A 287 8.54 -10.22 8.68
N ARG A 288 9.07 -10.06 7.45
CA ARG A 288 10.30 -9.29 7.19
C ARG A 288 11.49 -9.79 8.04
N ASN A 289 11.80 -11.08 7.95
CA ASN A 289 13.06 -11.61 8.48
C ASN A 289 13.84 -12.31 7.35
N ALA A 290 14.85 -13.11 7.70
CA ALA A 290 15.67 -13.83 6.73
C ALA A 290 15.46 -15.35 6.79
N PHE A 291 14.36 -15.84 7.37
CA PHE A 291 14.16 -17.27 7.62
C PHE A 291 14.22 -18.09 6.33
N GLU A 292 15.10 -19.10 6.28
CA GLU A 292 15.41 -19.87 5.06
C GLU A 292 14.55 -21.15 4.92
N GLU A 293 14.04 -21.66 6.05
CA GLU A 293 13.21 -22.86 6.16
C GLU A 293 12.30 -22.82 7.40
N ILE A 294 11.22 -23.60 7.40
CA ILE A 294 10.41 -23.91 8.59
C ILE A 294 10.34 -25.44 8.73
N LEU A 295 11.20 -26.00 9.59
CA LEU A 295 11.23 -27.44 9.85
C LEU A 295 10.08 -27.94 10.72
N GLU A 296 9.51 -27.08 11.57
CA GLU A 296 8.44 -27.42 12.51
C GLU A 296 7.38 -26.32 12.59
N VAL A 297 6.11 -26.68 12.36
CA VAL A 297 4.96 -25.77 12.45
C VAL A 297 4.31 -25.88 13.84
N PRO A 298 4.05 -24.76 14.55
CA PRO A 298 3.42 -24.82 15.87
C PRO A 298 1.98 -25.35 15.78
N ARG A 299 1.57 -26.17 16.76
CA ARG A 299 0.20 -26.73 16.82
C ARG A 299 -0.82 -25.64 17.18
N ARG A 300 -1.96 -25.62 16.50
CA ARG A 300 -3.11 -24.72 16.77
C ARG A 300 -2.78 -23.22 16.62
N CYS A 301 -1.88 -22.90 15.69
CA CYS A 301 -1.31 -21.56 15.57
C CYS A 301 -1.57 -20.92 14.20
N GLN A 302 -2.03 -19.67 14.21
CA GLN A 302 -1.96 -18.79 13.04
C GLN A 302 -0.50 -18.38 12.80
N LEU A 303 0.02 -18.66 11.60
CA LEU A 303 1.44 -18.50 11.28
C LEU A 303 1.61 -17.53 10.10
N LEU A 304 2.19 -16.36 10.36
CA LEU A 304 2.39 -15.30 9.37
C LEU A 304 3.89 -15.08 9.14
N CYS A 305 4.42 -15.62 8.03
CA CYS A 305 5.84 -15.65 7.68
C CYS A 305 6.16 -14.90 6.38
N LYS A 306 5.34 -13.90 6.06
CA LYS A 306 5.45 -13.06 4.86
C LYS A 306 6.79 -12.32 4.78
N LYS A 307 7.38 -12.17 3.58
CA LYS A 307 8.68 -11.48 3.38
C LYS A 307 9.81 -12.13 4.18
N ASN A 308 10.13 -13.37 3.85
CA ASN A 308 11.29 -14.10 4.35
C ASN A 308 12.07 -14.72 3.16
N LYS A 309 12.95 -15.67 3.43
CA LYS A 309 13.72 -16.42 2.42
C LYS A 309 13.28 -17.89 2.36
N ILE A 310 12.05 -18.19 2.81
CA ILE A 310 11.61 -19.56 3.08
C ILE A 310 11.52 -20.32 1.76
N SER A 311 12.31 -21.37 1.66
CA SER A 311 12.37 -22.29 0.51
C SER A 311 11.61 -23.59 0.76
N THR A 312 11.51 -24.00 2.02
CA THR A 312 10.98 -25.29 2.48
C THR A 312 10.14 -25.13 3.74
N VAL A 313 9.00 -25.81 3.83
CA VAL A 313 8.14 -25.89 5.02
C VAL A 313 7.71 -27.34 5.25
N THR A 314 7.92 -27.85 6.47
CA THR A 314 7.63 -29.23 6.87
C THR A 314 6.55 -29.24 7.96
N VAL A 315 5.41 -29.89 7.68
CA VAL A 315 4.25 -29.96 8.59
C VAL A 315 4.19 -31.32 9.29
N GLN A 316 3.99 -31.30 10.61
CA GLN A 316 3.93 -32.48 11.46
C GLN A 316 2.51 -33.05 11.52
N LYS A 317 2.39 -34.30 11.97
CA LYS A 317 1.08 -34.91 12.24
C LYS A 317 0.37 -34.22 13.41
N LYS A 318 -0.97 -34.08 13.32
CA LYS A 318 -1.82 -33.42 14.32
C LYS A 318 -1.50 -31.94 14.54
N VAL A 319 -1.26 -31.22 13.44
CA VAL A 319 -1.14 -29.77 13.41
C VAL A 319 -2.43 -29.18 12.85
N GLU A 320 -3.05 -28.28 13.61
CA GLU A 320 -4.19 -27.46 13.18
C GLU A 320 -3.68 -26.04 12.88
N ILE A 321 -4.07 -25.47 11.74
CA ILE A 321 -3.48 -24.25 11.17
C ILE A 321 -4.62 -23.29 10.74
N PRO A 322 -5.08 -22.37 11.60
CA PRO A 322 -6.13 -21.41 11.25
C PRO A 322 -5.82 -20.60 9.98
N SER A 323 -4.58 -20.14 9.81
CA SER A 323 -4.06 -19.68 8.53
C SER A 323 -2.53 -19.74 8.48
N MET A 324 -1.97 -19.92 7.28
CA MET A 324 -0.53 -19.82 7.02
C MET A 324 -0.27 -18.79 5.91
N ASP A 325 0.48 -17.73 6.17
CA ASP A 325 0.97 -16.78 5.16
C ASP A 325 2.46 -17.00 4.91
N LEU A 326 2.81 -17.51 3.72
CA LEU A 326 4.15 -17.71 3.19
C LEU A 326 4.42 -16.78 1.97
N SER A 327 3.65 -15.71 1.79
CA SER A 327 3.81 -14.84 0.62
C SER A 327 5.09 -14.00 0.66
N TYR A 328 5.63 -13.63 -0.52
CA TYR A 328 6.94 -13.00 -0.66
C TYR A 328 8.05 -13.85 0.00
N ASN A 329 8.26 -15.05 -0.54
CA ASN A 329 9.29 -15.99 -0.10
C ASN A 329 9.99 -16.63 -1.32
N LEU A 330 10.78 -17.68 -1.09
CA LEU A 330 11.57 -18.37 -2.11
C LEU A 330 11.07 -19.80 -2.35
N LEU A 331 9.76 -20.05 -2.17
CA LEU A 331 9.17 -21.37 -2.39
C LEU A 331 9.20 -21.73 -3.88
N ILE A 332 10.01 -22.74 -4.21
CA ILE A 332 10.03 -23.39 -5.54
C ILE A 332 8.96 -24.50 -5.61
N LYS A 333 8.57 -25.05 -4.45
CA LYS A 333 7.53 -26.07 -4.27
C LYS A 333 6.54 -25.63 -3.19
N SER A 334 5.28 -26.01 -3.33
CA SER A 334 4.27 -25.84 -2.29
C SER A 334 4.43 -26.92 -1.19
N PRO A 335 3.98 -26.65 0.06
CA PRO A 335 4.21 -27.57 1.19
C PRO A 335 3.32 -28.81 1.13
N ASP A 336 3.79 -29.91 1.71
CA ASP A 336 2.95 -31.07 2.01
C ASP A 336 2.07 -30.76 3.23
N LEU A 337 0.76 -30.73 3.01
CA LEU A 337 -0.26 -30.47 4.02
C LEU A 337 -1.10 -31.72 4.35
N SER A 338 -0.75 -32.89 3.77
CA SER A 338 -1.35 -34.17 4.10
C SER A 338 -1.12 -34.66 5.55
N PRO A 339 -0.07 -34.21 6.31
CA PRO A 339 0.05 -34.50 7.74
C PRO A 339 -0.86 -33.66 8.63
N ALA A 340 -1.40 -32.54 8.14
CA ALA A 340 -2.20 -31.61 8.93
C ALA A 340 -3.55 -32.23 9.33
N GLU A 341 -4.08 -31.79 10.47
CA GLU A 341 -5.41 -32.18 10.95
C GLU A 341 -6.46 -31.14 10.54
N SER A 342 -6.07 -29.87 10.45
CA SER A 342 -6.82 -28.84 9.72
C SER A 342 -5.90 -27.74 9.20
N ILE A 343 -6.28 -27.17 8.06
CA ILE A 343 -5.83 -25.85 7.60
C ILE A 343 -7.03 -25.16 6.93
N LEU A 344 -7.24 -23.86 7.15
CA LEU A 344 -8.37 -23.12 6.58
C LEU A 344 -7.96 -22.13 5.48
N SER A 345 -6.83 -21.46 5.62
CA SER A 345 -6.29 -20.50 4.63
C SER A 345 -4.79 -20.71 4.43
N LEU A 346 -4.35 -20.67 3.17
CA LEU A 346 -2.95 -20.75 2.76
C LEU A 346 -2.63 -19.64 1.75
N ASP A 347 -1.68 -18.77 2.08
CA ASP A 347 -1.14 -17.77 1.16
C ASP A 347 0.29 -18.13 0.77
N MET A 348 0.56 -18.26 -0.53
CA MET A 348 1.88 -18.49 -1.11
C MET A 348 2.16 -17.49 -2.25
N SER A 349 1.48 -16.35 -2.24
CA SER A 349 1.58 -15.34 -3.30
C SER A 349 3.01 -14.75 -3.39
N TYR A 350 3.46 -14.35 -4.56
CA TYR A 350 4.81 -13.78 -4.80
C TYR A 350 5.93 -14.74 -4.32
N ASN A 351 5.93 -15.94 -4.88
CA ASN A 351 6.96 -16.96 -4.72
C ASN A 351 7.46 -17.40 -6.11
N THR A 352 8.22 -18.50 -6.19
CA THR A 352 8.77 -19.05 -7.45
C THR A 352 8.08 -20.34 -7.89
N LEU A 353 6.83 -20.57 -7.47
CA LEU A 353 6.07 -21.79 -7.76
C LEU A 353 5.74 -21.90 -9.26
N ASN A 354 6.28 -22.92 -9.92
CA ASN A 354 5.93 -23.28 -11.31
C ASN A 354 4.80 -24.33 -11.39
N CYS A 355 4.51 -25.01 -10.29
CA CYS A 355 3.34 -25.86 -10.08
C CYS A 355 2.94 -25.88 -8.59
N VAL A 356 1.81 -26.51 -8.28
CA VAL A 356 1.37 -26.79 -6.90
C VAL A 356 1.23 -28.30 -6.75
N GLU A 357 1.83 -28.87 -5.70
CA GLU A 357 1.82 -30.31 -5.46
C GLU A 357 0.47 -30.80 -4.92
N LYS A 358 0.07 -32.02 -5.32
CA LYS A 358 -1.16 -32.70 -4.87
C LYS A 358 -1.29 -32.75 -3.34
N SER A 359 -0.15 -32.90 -2.66
CA SER A 359 0.04 -32.93 -1.22
C SER A 359 -0.39 -31.64 -0.49
N THR A 360 -0.45 -30.50 -1.19
CA THR A 360 -0.89 -29.22 -0.63
C THR A 360 -2.41 -29.11 -0.48
N PHE A 361 -3.20 -29.88 -1.23
CA PHE A 361 -4.66 -29.74 -1.26
C PHE A 361 -5.38 -30.50 -0.13
N HIS A 362 -5.35 -29.90 1.06
CA HIS A 362 -6.02 -30.42 2.25
C HIS A 362 -7.55 -30.17 2.21
N LYS A 363 -8.36 -31.16 2.61
CA LYS A 363 -9.85 -31.11 2.58
C LYS A 363 -10.46 -29.93 3.34
N GLY A 364 -9.81 -29.52 4.44
CA GLY A 364 -10.27 -28.42 5.29
C GLY A 364 -10.10 -27.02 4.69
N LEU A 365 -9.27 -26.89 3.65
CA LEU A 365 -8.85 -25.60 3.08
C LEU A 365 -10.04 -24.88 2.43
N LYS A 366 -10.25 -23.62 2.81
CA LYS A 366 -11.31 -22.72 2.32
C LYS A 366 -10.80 -21.62 1.40
N GLU A 367 -9.56 -21.20 1.60
CA GLU A 367 -8.92 -20.14 0.83
C GLU A 367 -7.49 -20.55 0.45
N ILE A 368 -7.13 -20.34 -0.82
CA ILE A 368 -5.74 -20.45 -1.29
C ILE A 368 -5.38 -19.21 -2.12
N ARG A 369 -4.21 -18.63 -1.85
CA ARG A 369 -3.65 -17.54 -2.66
C ARG A 369 -2.31 -17.96 -3.23
N LEU A 370 -2.18 -17.81 -4.54
CA LEU A 370 -1.08 -18.24 -5.38
C LEU A 370 -0.59 -17.12 -6.30
N SER A 371 -1.14 -15.91 -6.17
CA SER A 371 -0.92 -14.80 -7.10
C SER A 371 0.57 -14.39 -7.19
N GLY A 372 1.04 -13.87 -8.31
CA GLY A 372 2.44 -13.44 -8.46
C GLY A 372 3.43 -14.61 -8.54
N ASN A 373 3.00 -15.78 -9.02
CA ASN A 373 3.85 -16.97 -9.21
C ASN A 373 3.93 -17.35 -10.71
N PRO A 374 5.03 -17.97 -11.18
CA PRO A 374 5.19 -18.42 -12.57
C PRO A 374 4.35 -19.67 -12.93
N LEU A 375 3.11 -19.75 -12.46
CA LEU A 375 2.16 -20.83 -12.76
C LEU A 375 1.60 -20.68 -14.19
N MET A 376 1.90 -21.63 -15.07
CA MET A 376 1.32 -21.70 -16.43
C MET A 376 0.01 -22.50 -16.50
N GLN A 377 -0.27 -23.33 -15.49
CA GLN A 377 -1.49 -24.13 -15.36
C GLN A 377 -1.80 -24.42 -13.89
N LEU A 378 -3.05 -24.79 -13.60
CA LEU A 378 -3.46 -25.32 -12.29
C LEU A 378 -3.61 -26.85 -12.32
N PRO A 379 -3.30 -27.56 -11.22
CA PRO A 379 -3.53 -29.00 -11.13
C PRO A 379 -5.00 -29.33 -10.84
N VAL A 380 -5.52 -30.40 -11.44
CA VAL A 380 -6.90 -30.89 -11.19
C VAL A 380 -7.14 -31.27 -9.72
N ASP A 381 -6.08 -31.65 -9.01
CA ASP A 381 -6.05 -32.00 -7.59
C ASP A 381 -6.50 -30.89 -6.64
N ILE A 382 -6.66 -29.64 -7.11
CA ILE A 382 -7.26 -28.55 -6.32
C ILE A 382 -8.63 -28.92 -5.75
N GLY A 383 -9.41 -29.75 -6.44
CA GLY A 383 -10.71 -30.27 -5.97
C GLY A 383 -10.62 -31.26 -4.81
N LEU A 384 -9.42 -31.69 -4.38
CA LEU A 384 -9.25 -32.43 -3.11
C LEU A 384 -9.54 -31.55 -1.90
N SER A 385 -9.38 -30.22 -2.03
CA SER A 385 -9.82 -29.23 -1.06
C SER A 385 -11.33 -29.02 -1.17
N THR A 386 -12.12 -29.99 -0.70
CA THR A 386 -13.59 -30.01 -0.86
C THR A 386 -14.33 -28.82 -0.24
N ASN A 387 -13.69 -28.11 0.68
CA ASN A 387 -14.24 -26.92 1.34
C ASN A 387 -13.81 -25.59 0.67
N LEU A 388 -13.06 -25.64 -0.44
CA LEU A 388 -12.44 -24.47 -1.07
C LEU A 388 -13.49 -23.53 -1.67
N SER A 389 -13.53 -22.31 -1.14
CA SER A 389 -14.48 -21.24 -1.50
C SER A 389 -13.80 -20.03 -2.16
N ALA A 390 -12.49 -19.84 -1.98
CA ALA A 390 -11.77 -18.71 -2.54
C ALA A 390 -10.41 -19.11 -3.14
N VAL A 391 -10.13 -18.65 -4.36
CA VAL A 391 -8.88 -18.89 -5.10
C VAL A 391 -8.38 -17.60 -5.73
N TYR A 392 -7.15 -17.21 -5.41
CA TYR A 392 -6.50 -16.02 -5.97
C TYR A 392 -5.25 -16.44 -6.73
N ILE A 393 -5.28 -16.28 -8.05
CA ILE A 393 -4.28 -16.75 -9.03
C ILE A 393 -3.90 -15.62 -10.00
N ALA A 394 -3.98 -14.38 -9.54
CA ALA A 394 -3.62 -13.18 -10.31
C ALA A 394 -2.11 -13.05 -10.54
N ASP A 395 -1.66 -12.28 -11.54
CA ASP A 395 -0.23 -12.06 -11.83
C ASP A 395 0.55 -13.39 -12.00
N CYS A 396 -0.10 -14.33 -12.72
CA CYS A 396 0.44 -15.64 -13.07
C CYS A 396 0.62 -15.74 -14.60
N GLN A 397 0.98 -16.93 -15.11
CA GLN A 397 1.21 -17.17 -16.54
C GLN A 397 0.12 -18.04 -17.18
N LEU A 398 -1.10 -18.05 -16.60
CA LEU A 398 -2.22 -18.85 -17.06
C LEU A 398 -2.77 -18.30 -18.39
N PHE A 399 -3.11 -19.21 -19.30
CA PHE A 399 -3.73 -18.90 -20.60
C PHE A 399 -5.16 -19.46 -20.74
N GLU A 400 -5.53 -20.43 -19.90
CA GLU A 400 -6.88 -20.97 -19.75
C GLU A 400 -7.09 -21.54 -18.34
N ILE A 401 -8.32 -21.94 -18.03
CA ILE A 401 -8.58 -22.99 -17.03
C ILE A 401 -9.19 -24.17 -17.79
N SER A 402 -8.54 -25.33 -17.72
CA SER A 402 -8.99 -26.53 -18.42
C SER A 402 -10.25 -27.12 -17.79
N GLN A 403 -11.04 -27.86 -18.58
CA GLN A 403 -12.37 -28.35 -18.20
C GLN A 403 -12.34 -29.19 -16.90
N SER A 404 -11.32 -30.03 -16.72
CA SER A 404 -11.19 -30.88 -15.53
C SER A 404 -10.93 -30.08 -14.25
N VAL A 405 -10.13 -29.01 -14.34
CA VAL A 405 -9.86 -28.09 -13.23
C VAL A 405 -11.09 -27.24 -12.91
N ALA A 406 -11.75 -26.69 -13.94
CA ALA A 406 -12.98 -25.91 -13.74
C ALA A 406 -14.10 -26.75 -13.10
N HIS A 407 -14.23 -28.02 -13.49
CA HIS A 407 -15.18 -28.96 -12.88
C HIS A 407 -14.81 -29.31 -11.43
N SER A 408 -13.52 -29.55 -11.12
CA SER A 408 -13.09 -29.84 -9.74
C SER A 408 -13.20 -28.63 -8.80
N MET A 409 -13.27 -27.42 -9.36
CA MET A 409 -13.45 -26.13 -8.67
C MET A 409 -14.89 -25.60 -8.62
N CYS A 410 -15.91 -26.40 -8.97
CA CYS A 410 -17.32 -25.98 -9.03
C CYS A 410 -17.95 -25.41 -7.73
N ASN A 411 -17.25 -25.50 -6.59
CA ASN A 411 -17.70 -24.96 -5.31
C ASN A 411 -17.25 -23.52 -5.00
N ILE A 412 -16.35 -22.94 -5.80
CA ILE A 412 -15.75 -21.62 -5.53
C ILE A 412 -16.79 -20.50 -5.54
N GLN A 413 -16.62 -19.56 -4.61
CA GLN A 413 -17.40 -18.33 -4.44
C GLN A 413 -16.59 -17.07 -4.82
N VAL A 414 -15.27 -17.07 -4.66
CA VAL A 414 -14.38 -15.96 -5.06
C VAL A 414 -13.25 -16.47 -5.94
N LEU A 415 -13.09 -15.90 -7.14
CA LEU A 415 -12.03 -16.25 -8.08
C LEU A 415 -11.38 -14.98 -8.64
N ASP A 416 -10.07 -14.84 -8.41
CA ASP A 416 -9.25 -13.77 -8.99
C ASP A 416 -8.22 -14.34 -9.97
N ILE A 417 -8.37 -13.99 -11.24
CA ILE A 417 -7.50 -14.38 -12.37
C ILE A 417 -6.79 -13.18 -12.99
N SER A 418 -6.75 -12.04 -12.31
CA SER A 418 -6.25 -10.76 -12.88
C SER A 418 -4.80 -10.84 -13.38
N CYS A 419 -4.39 -9.99 -14.32
CA CYS A 419 -3.01 -9.91 -14.82
C CYS A 419 -2.44 -11.26 -15.34
N ASN A 420 -3.27 -12.07 -15.99
CA ASN A 420 -2.85 -13.33 -16.64
C ASN A 420 -2.87 -13.16 -18.19
N ARG A 421 -2.68 -14.26 -18.92
CA ARG A 421 -2.59 -14.30 -20.39
C ARG A 421 -3.77 -15.05 -21.02
N PHE A 422 -4.96 -14.92 -20.43
CA PHE A 422 -6.13 -15.71 -20.82
C PHE A 422 -6.56 -15.47 -22.28
N ILE A 423 -6.49 -16.53 -23.09
CA ILE A 423 -6.99 -16.55 -24.47
C ILE A 423 -8.37 -17.22 -24.59
N SER A 424 -8.77 -18.04 -23.62
CA SER A 424 -10.05 -18.75 -23.61
C SER A 424 -10.73 -18.75 -22.24
N TYR A 425 -12.05 -18.56 -22.25
CA TYR A 425 -12.93 -18.59 -21.08
C TYR A 425 -13.98 -19.72 -21.18
N GLU A 426 -13.78 -20.69 -22.09
CA GLU A 426 -14.75 -21.74 -22.45
C GLU A 426 -15.22 -22.67 -21.32
N ASN A 427 -14.60 -22.62 -20.14
CA ASN A 427 -14.91 -23.46 -18.99
C ASN A 427 -15.51 -22.69 -17.80
N PHE A 428 -15.73 -21.37 -17.88
CA PHE A 428 -16.14 -20.58 -16.71
C PHE A 428 -17.58 -20.85 -16.23
N GLN A 429 -18.46 -21.36 -17.10
CA GLN A 429 -19.81 -21.83 -16.76
C GLN A 429 -19.83 -22.96 -15.70
N ASN A 430 -18.69 -23.61 -15.42
CA ASN A 430 -18.60 -24.62 -14.35
C ASN A 430 -18.57 -24.00 -12.93
N PHE A 431 -18.29 -22.69 -12.79
CA PHE A 431 -18.23 -22.00 -11.50
C PHE A 431 -19.62 -21.60 -10.97
N LEU A 432 -20.51 -22.60 -10.85
CA LEU A 432 -21.95 -22.41 -10.56
C LEU A 432 -22.27 -21.75 -9.20
N LYS A 433 -21.29 -21.59 -8.31
CA LYS A 433 -21.42 -20.93 -7.00
C LYS A 433 -20.72 -19.57 -6.93
N LEU A 434 -20.13 -19.08 -8.02
CA LEU A 434 -19.28 -17.89 -8.00
C LEU A 434 -20.08 -16.62 -7.67
N GLU A 435 -19.62 -15.91 -6.63
CA GLU A 435 -20.21 -14.66 -6.15
C GLU A 435 -19.33 -13.45 -6.49
N GLU A 436 -18.01 -13.61 -6.56
CA GLU A 436 -17.08 -12.58 -7.02
C GLU A 436 -16.09 -13.14 -8.05
N LEU A 437 -16.01 -12.48 -9.22
CA LEU A 437 -15.05 -12.75 -10.28
C LEU A 437 -14.21 -11.49 -10.52
N ILE A 438 -12.89 -11.64 -10.43
CA ILE A 438 -11.91 -10.59 -10.72
C ILE A 438 -11.03 -11.09 -11.87
N ALA A 439 -11.06 -10.39 -13.00
CA ALA A 439 -10.32 -10.72 -14.22
C ALA A 439 -9.73 -9.46 -14.87
N SER A 440 -9.23 -8.53 -14.04
CA SER A 440 -8.57 -7.30 -14.50
C SER A 440 -7.35 -7.61 -15.39
N SER A 441 -6.97 -6.72 -16.29
CA SER A 441 -5.67 -6.81 -17.01
C SER A 441 -5.45 -8.15 -17.76
N ASN A 442 -6.47 -8.67 -18.46
CA ASN A 442 -6.44 -9.96 -19.16
C ASN A 442 -6.63 -9.84 -20.70
N ASN A 443 -6.43 -8.65 -21.28
CA ASN A 443 -6.57 -8.39 -22.73
C ASN A 443 -7.95 -8.73 -23.36
N ILE A 444 -9.02 -8.84 -22.57
CA ILE A 444 -10.35 -9.26 -23.03
C ILE A 444 -10.93 -8.27 -24.06
N GLU A 445 -11.05 -8.65 -25.33
CA GLU A 445 -11.58 -7.78 -26.40
C GLU A 445 -13.11 -7.82 -26.54
N GLN A 446 -13.73 -8.95 -26.18
CA GLN A 446 -15.17 -9.16 -26.22
C GLN A 446 -15.60 -9.77 -24.89
N PHE A 447 -16.75 -9.34 -24.35
CA PHE A 447 -17.26 -9.82 -23.08
C PHE A 447 -17.49 -11.35 -23.16
N PRO A 448 -16.83 -12.19 -22.31
CA PRO A 448 -16.91 -13.64 -22.47
C PRO A 448 -18.33 -14.16 -22.22
N PRO A 449 -18.96 -14.88 -23.17
CA PRO A 449 -20.34 -15.33 -23.01
C PRO A 449 -20.50 -16.31 -21.83
N GLN A 450 -19.47 -17.08 -21.49
CA GLN A 450 -19.46 -17.98 -20.34
C GLN A 450 -19.58 -17.25 -19.00
N PHE A 451 -19.22 -15.96 -18.91
CA PHE A 451 -19.46 -15.17 -17.70
C PHE A 451 -20.96 -14.89 -17.48
N LEU A 452 -21.80 -14.98 -18.52
CA LEU A 452 -23.24 -14.75 -18.44
C LEU A 452 -24.01 -15.92 -17.81
N GLU A 453 -23.38 -17.09 -17.69
CA GLU A 453 -23.94 -18.27 -17.00
C GLU A 453 -23.74 -18.21 -15.47
N LEU A 454 -22.95 -17.25 -14.97
CA LEU A 454 -22.59 -17.11 -13.55
C LEU A 454 -23.73 -16.52 -12.71
N THR A 455 -24.90 -17.16 -12.69
CA THR A 455 -26.14 -16.62 -12.09
C THR A 455 -26.08 -16.26 -10.59
N LYS A 456 -25.02 -16.65 -9.86
CA LYS A 456 -24.77 -16.30 -8.45
C LYS A 456 -23.93 -15.04 -8.26
N LEU A 457 -23.39 -14.46 -9.33
CA LEU A 457 -22.42 -13.38 -9.28
C LEU A 457 -23.01 -12.11 -8.67
N LYS A 458 -22.35 -11.63 -7.62
CA LYS A 458 -22.62 -10.39 -6.89
C LYS A 458 -21.66 -9.27 -7.29
N LYS A 459 -20.45 -9.61 -7.75
CA LYS A 459 -19.44 -8.64 -8.15
C LYS A 459 -18.63 -9.13 -9.35
N LEU A 460 -18.48 -8.27 -10.35
CA LEU A 460 -17.71 -8.53 -11.57
C LEU A 460 -16.70 -7.41 -11.81
N VAL A 461 -15.41 -7.74 -11.72
CA VAL A 461 -14.30 -6.81 -11.93
C VAL A 461 -13.54 -7.26 -13.18
N ILE A 462 -13.62 -6.49 -14.27
CA ILE A 462 -13.01 -6.80 -15.58
C ILE A 462 -12.34 -5.57 -16.19
N ASN A 463 -11.80 -4.70 -15.34
CA ASN A 463 -11.12 -3.48 -15.76
C ASN A 463 -9.73 -3.67 -16.37
N ASN A 464 -9.22 -2.63 -17.02
CA ASN A 464 -7.98 -2.67 -17.81
C ASN A 464 -8.02 -3.81 -18.86
N ASN A 465 -9.07 -3.79 -19.69
CA ASN A 465 -9.29 -4.75 -20.78
C ASN A 465 -9.66 -3.98 -22.06
N LYS A 466 -10.09 -4.67 -23.12
CA LYS A 466 -10.34 -4.12 -24.46
C LYS A 466 -11.82 -4.18 -24.85
N ILE A 467 -12.72 -4.35 -23.87
CA ILE A 467 -14.15 -4.63 -24.12
C ILE A 467 -14.85 -3.39 -24.67
N LYS A 468 -15.53 -3.54 -25.81
CA LYS A 468 -16.24 -2.45 -26.52
C LYS A 468 -17.73 -2.36 -26.21
N VAL A 469 -18.35 -3.46 -25.81
CA VAL A 469 -19.81 -3.59 -25.64
C VAL A 469 -20.12 -4.46 -24.42
N ILE A 470 -21.03 -4.00 -23.57
CA ILE A 470 -21.68 -4.83 -22.53
C ILE A 470 -22.83 -5.59 -23.19
N PRO A 471 -22.88 -6.93 -23.13
CA PRO A 471 -23.96 -7.71 -23.75
C PRO A 471 -25.28 -7.52 -22.98
N GLU A 472 -26.40 -7.37 -23.71
CA GLU A 472 -27.73 -7.16 -23.10
C GLU A 472 -28.09 -8.19 -22.04
N SER A 473 -27.69 -9.46 -22.21
CA SER A 473 -27.98 -10.56 -21.29
C SER A 473 -27.48 -10.33 -19.85
N LEU A 474 -26.54 -9.40 -19.63
CA LEU A 474 -26.10 -9.01 -18.29
C LEU A 474 -27.27 -8.45 -17.44
N LYS A 475 -28.33 -7.91 -18.07
CA LYS A 475 -29.56 -7.47 -17.37
C LYS A 475 -30.27 -8.58 -16.58
N ASN A 476 -29.96 -9.84 -16.85
CA ASN A 476 -30.52 -10.99 -16.14
C ASN A 476 -29.86 -11.25 -14.77
N PHE A 477 -28.78 -10.53 -14.43
CA PHE A 477 -27.99 -10.74 -13.21
C PHE A 477 -28.63 -10.11 -11.96
N LYS A 478 -29.72 -10.72 -11.49
CA LYS A 478 -30.53 -10.28 -10.32
C LYS A 478 -29.78 -10.22 -8.98
N ASN A 479 -28.54 -10.71 -8.91
CA ASN A 479 -27.70 -10.71 -7.71
C ASN A 479 -26.56 -9.68 -7.76
N LEU A 480 -26.34 -9.03 -8.92
CA LEU A 480 -25.16 -8.19 -9.17
C LEU A 480 -25.30 -6.83 -8.46
N ILE A 481 -24.32 -6.55 -7.60
CA ILE A 481 -24.24 -5.40 -6.69
C ILE A 481 -23.07 -4.49 -7.05
N GLY A 482 -21.96 -5.06 -7.55
CA GLY A 482 -20.76 -4.33 -7.93
C GLY A 482 -20.26 -4.64 -9.33
N VAL A 483 -19.90 -3.61 -10.10
CA VAL A 483 -19.19 -3.76 -11.38
C VAL A 483 -18.01 -2.79 -11.46
N ASP A 484 -16.85 -3.28 -11.91
CA ASP A 484 -15.66 -2.48 -12.21
C ASP A 484 -15.24 -2.81 -13.64
N PHE A 485 -15.74 -1.99 -14.58
CA PHE A 485 -15.49 -2.04 -16.02
C PHE A 485 -14.60 -0.86 -16.45
N SER A 486 -13.86 -0.26 -15.51
CA SER A 486 -12.93 0.85 -15.79
C SER A 486 -11.85 0.47 -16.80
N MET A 487 -11.22 1.46 -17.44
CA MET A 487 -10.11 1.25 -18.39
C MET A 487 -10.45 0.20 -19.46
N ASN A 488 -11.51 0.44 -20.21
CA ASN A 488 -11.99 -0.44 -21.30
C ASN A 488 -12.32 0.42 -22.54
N GLN A 489 -12.97 -0.17 -23.55
CA GLN A 489 -13.31 0.50 -24.81
C GLN A 489 -14.83 0.76 -24.96
N LEU A 490 -15.57 0.82 -23.85
CA LEU A 490 -17.04 0.92 -23.85
C LEU A 490 -17.52 2.25 -24.42
N GLN A 491 -18.45 2.21 -25.38
CA GLN A 491 -19.10 3.40 -25.95
C GLN A 491 -20.44 3.74 -25.26
N THR A 492 -21.03 2.77 -24.55
CA THR A 492 -22.32 2.90 -23.87
C THR A 492 -22.41 1.93 -22.70
N ILE A 493 -23.22 2.29 -21.69
CA ILE A 493 -23.47 1.51 -20.48
C ILE A 493 -24.96 1.29 -20.19
N THR A 494 -25.84 1.55 -21.17
CA THR A 494 -27.32 1.48 -21.01
C THR A 494 -27.85 0.15 -20.47
N VAL A 495 -27.11 -0.96 -20.66
CA VAL A 495 -27.45 -2.25 -20.05
C VAL A 495 -27.40 -2.18 -18.51
N LEU A 496 -26.44 -1.47 -17.93
CA LEU A 496 -26.29 -1.33 -16.47
C LEU A 496 -27.45 -0.54 -15.85
N GLU A 497 -28.04 0.41 -16.57
CA GLU A 497 -29.21 1.17 -16.12
C GLU A 497 -30.40 0.26 -15.81
N THR A 498 -30.49 -0.91 -16.43
CA THR A 498 -31.55 -1.91 -16.17
C THR A 498 -31.30 -2.75 -14.91
N ILE A 499 -30.08 -2.72 -14.35
CA ILE A 499 -29.67 -3.53 -13.20
C ILE A 499 -29.82 -2.70 -11.91
N GLY A 500 -31.06 -2.52 -11.46
CA GLY A 500 -31.39 -1.71 -10.27
C GLY A 500 -30.84 -2.20 -8.92
N THR A 501 -30.12 -3.34 -8.90
CA THR A 501 -29.40 -3.88 -7.72
C THR A 501 -27.96 -3.38 -7.58
N LEU A 502 -27.44 -2.64 -8.56
CA LEU A 502 -26.09 -2.08 -8.51
C LEU A 502 -25.98 -0.96 -7.46
N ASN A 503 -24.98 -1.13 -6.59
CA ASN A 503 -24.61 -0.20 -5.52
C ASN A 503 -23.23 0.42 -5.72
N ASP A 504 -22.39 -0.22 -6.54
CA ASP A 504 -20.98 0.08 -6.74
C ASP A 504 -20.65 -0.08 -8.24
N ILE A 505 -20.30 1.02 -8.92
CA ILE A 505 -20.13 1.06 -10.38
C ILE A 505 -18.89 1.89 -10.71
N ASP A 506 -17.84 1.27 -11.23
CA ASP A 506 -16.74 1.97 -11.90
C ASP A 506 -16.75 1.69 -13.40
N VAL A 507 -16.89 2.76 -14.19
CA VAL A 507 -16.86 2.80 -15.66
C VAL A 507 -15.93 3.91 -16.15
N SER A 508 -15.02 4.38 -15.29
CA SER A 508 -14.01 5.40 -15.63
C SER A 508 -13.08 4.94 -16.78
N TYR A 509 -12.48 5.90 -17.50
CA TYR A 509 -11.55 5.65 -18.61
C TYR A 509 -12.11 4.70 -19.68
N ASN A 510 -13.25 5.11 -20.25
CA ASN A 510 -13.91 4.46 -21.38
C ASN A 510 -14.25 5.53 -22.45
N PHE A 511 -14.94 5.14 -23.53
CA PHE A 511 -15.38 6.04 -24.61
C PHE A 511 -16.88 6.39 -24.51
N ILE A 512 -17.44 6.42 -23.31
CA ILE A 512 -18.87 6.68 -23.10
C ILE A 512 -19.20 8.13 -23.46
N THR A 513 -20.04 8.32 -24.47
CA THR A 513 -20.43 9.66 -24.97
C THR A 513 -21.72 10.19 -24.34
N LYS A 514 -22.51 9.35 -23.67
CA LYS A 514 -23.80 9.72 -23.09
C LYS A 514 -23.87 9.37 -21.60
N ALA A 515 -24.37 10.30 -20.79
CA ALA A 515 -24.60 10.07 -19.37
C ALA A 515 -25.78 9.10 -19.14
N PRO A 516 -25.66 8.12 -18.22
CA PRO A 516 -26.71 7.13 -17.95
C PRO A 516 -27.90 7.72 -17.16
N ASN A 517 -29.04 7.04 -17.16
CA ASN A 517 -30.13 7.35 -16.25
C ASN A 517 -29.86 6.84 -14.81
N TYR A 518 -29.29 7.70 -13.97
CA TYR A 518 -28.98 7.42 -12.57
C TYR A 518 -30.19 7.10 -11.68
N GLU A 519 -31.43 7.41 -12.10
CA GLU A 519 -32.61 7.25 -11.23
C GLU A 519 -32.99 5.78 -10.96
N THR A 520 -32.52 4.85 -11.79
CA THR A 520 -32.78 3.41 -11.63
C THR A 520 -31.96 2.78 -10.49
N TRP A 521 -30.76 3.30 -10.21
CA TRP A 521 -29.84 2.79 -9.18
C TRP A 521 -30.20 3.36 -7.80
N THR A 522 -31.37 2.98 -7.28
CA THR A 522 -31.91 3.53 -6.02
C THR A 522 -31.04 3.28 -4.76
N GLN A 523 -30.08 2.35 -4.84
CA GLN A 523 -29.20 1.93 -3.75
C GLN A 523 -27.71 2.32 -3.96
N LEU A 524 -27.42 3.14 -4.98
CA LEU A 524 -26.07 3.54 -5.39
C LEU A 524 -25.28 4.23 -4.27
N ARG A 525 -24.07 3.72 -4.00
CA ARG A 525 -23.13 4.19 -2.97
C ARG A 525 -21.84 4.72 -3.56
N HIS A 526 -21.37 4.10 -4.64
CA HIS A 526 -20.19 4.54 -5.38
C HIS A 526 -20.48 4.50 -6.88
N PHE A 527 -20.04 5.54 -7.58
CA PHE A 527 -20.17 5.68 -9.02
C PHE A 527 -19.00 6.52 -9.56
N ASP A 528 -18.17 5.92 -10.41
CA ASP A 528 -17.11 6.63 -11.14
C ASP A 528 -17.28 6.45 -12.66
N MET A 529 -17.17 7.57 -13.38
CA MET A 529 -17.21 7.66 -14.85
C MET A 529 -16.15 8.67 -15.35
N THR A 530 -15.15 9.01 -14.52
CA THR A 530 -14.06 9.95 -14.82
C THR A 530 -13.35 9.58 -16.11
N GLY A 531 -12.93 10.58 -16.91
CA GLY A 531 -12.18 10.34 -18.15
C GLY A 531 -13.00 9.86 -19.35
N ASN A 532 -14.34 9.89 -19.29
CA ASN A 532 -15.21 9.57 -20.43
C ASN A 532 -15.55 10.82 -21.30
N PRO A 533 -15.60 10.70 -22.64
CA PRO A 533 -15.83 11.81 -23.58
C PRO A 533 -17.32 12.17 -23.72
N LEU A 534 -17.95 12.61 -22.63
CA LEU A 534 -19.39 12.94 -22.60
C LEU A 534 -19.73 14.12 -23.54
N MET A 535 -20.71 13.88 -24.42
CA MET A 535 -21.25 14.82 -25.40
C MET A 535 -22.44 15.62 -24.86
N ASP A 536 -23.27 15.03 -23.99
CA ASP A 536 -24.45 15.69 -23.42
C ASP A 536 -24.12 16.55 -22.20
N ALA A 537 -24.60 17.80 -22.17
CA ALA A 537 -24.40 18.76 -21.07
C ALA A 537 -25.32 18.51 -19.83
N THR A 538 -25.61 17.24 -19.52
CA THR A 538 -26.56 16.83 -18.47
C THR A 538 -26.09 17.24 -17.07
N PRO A 539 -26.86 18.02 -16.28
CA PRO A 539 -26.39 18.52 -14.98
C PRO A 539 -26.18 17.43 -13.91
N LEU A 540 -24.91 17.08 -13.66
CA LEU A 540 -24.45 16.22 -12.55
C LEU A 540 -24.87 16.70 -11.13
N SER A 541 -25.43 17.91 -11.02
CA SER A 541 -25.96 18.51 -9.78
C SER A 541 -27.09 17.75 -9.09
N LEU A 542 -27.70 16.75 -9.75
CA LEU A 542 -28.66 15.85 -9.11
C LEU A 542 -27.98 14.72 -8.33
N VAL A 543 -26.83 14.21 -8.80
CA VAL A 543 -26.12 13.08 -8.18
C VAL A 543 -25.43 13.51 -6.87
N SER A 544 -24.92 14.75 -6.84
CA SER A 544 -24.19 15.34 -5.69
C SER A 544 -25.01 15.53 -4.41
N LYS A 545 -26.33 15.30 -4.44
CA LYS A 545 -27.22 15.38 -3.26
C LYS A 545 -27.48 14.05 -2.56
N LYS A 546 -27.04 12.91 -3.12
CA LYS A 546 -27.24 11.57 -2.52
C LYS A 546 -25.93 10.84 -2.17
N ILE A 547 -24.83 11.11 -2.88
CA ILE A 547 -23.61 10.32 -2.78
C ILE A 547 -22.50 11.15 -2.12
N ALA A 548 -21.99 10.67 -0.98
CA ALA A 548 -20.72 11.14 -0.43
C ALA A 548 -19.57 10.51 -1.25
N PHE A 549 -18.54 11.29 -1.57
CA PHE A 549 -17.54 10.98 -2.61
C PHE A 549 -18.08 10.93 -4.04
N LEU A 550 -18.54 12.09 -4.53
CA LEU A 550 -18.41 12.45 -5.94
C LEU A 550 -17.15 13.31 -6.13
N SER A 551 -16.07 12.68 -6.58
CA SER A 551 -14.86 13.35 -7.10
C SER A 551 -15.12 13.92 -8.49
N ALA A 552 -16.27 14.56 -8.70
CA ALA A 552 -16.71 15.08 -9.99
C ALA A 552 -15.97 16.39 -10.32
N THR A 553 -14.74 16.27 -10.79
CA THR A 553 -13.94 17.40 -11.28
C THR A 553 -14.69 18.13 -12.38
N LEU A 554 -15.03 19.40 -12.12
CA LEU A 554 -15.92 20.22 -12.94
C LEU A 554 -15.31 20.59 -14.31
N ILE A 555 -15.51 19.73 -15.32
CA ILE A 555 -15.40 20.09 -16.74
C ILE A 555 -16.62 19.58 -17.51
N VAL A 556 -17.76 20.25 -17.30
CA VAL A 556 -18.80 20.30 -18.35
C VAL A 556 -18.31 21.24 -19.44
N GLN A 557 -18.59 20.87 -20.70
CA GLN A 557 -18.13 21.56 -21.89
C GLN A 557 -18.38 23.08 -21.87
N ARG A 558 -17.48 23.82 -22.52
CA ARG A 558 -17.86 24.97 -23.34
C ARG A 558 -17.22 24.84 -24.71
N ASN A 559 -18.08 24.84 -25.74
CA ASN A 559 -17.75 25.01 -27.16
C ASN A 559 -16.91 23.90 -27.80
N PHE A 560 -17.58 22.81 -28.21
CA PHE A 560 -17.29 22.15 -29.49
C PHE A 560 -18.55 22.28 -30.36
N PHE A 561 -18.35 22.69 -31.62
CA PHE A 561 -19.39 23.06 -32.61
C PHE A 561 -20.22 24.31 -32.26
N GLY A 562 -20.04 25.35 -33.06
CA GLY A 562 -20.72 26.65 -32.96
C GLY A 562 -20.02 27.68 -33.86
N ASP A 563 -20.56 27.84 -35.06
CA ASP A 563 -20.39 28.91 -36.05
C ASP A 563 -18.99 29.50 -36.32
N PHE A 564 -18.49 29.26 -37.54
CA PHE A 564 -17.62 30.21 -38.27
C PHE A 564 -17.78 30.03 -39.79
N GLU A 565 -18.86 30.57 -40.34
CA GLU A 565 -18.83 31.11 -41.71
C GLU A 565 -18.45 32.60 -41.65
N LEU A 566 -17.91 33.13 -42.76
CA LEU A 566 -17.74 34.57 -43.06
C LEU A 566 -16.80 35.39 -42.15
N SER A 567 -15.49 35.28 -42.41
CA SER A 567 -14.70 36.48 -42.78
C SER A 567 -13.42 36.15 -43.58
N GLU A 568 -13.51 36.35 -44.89
CA GLU A 568 -12.47 36.66 -45.89
C GLU A 568 -10.97 36.23 -45.76
N GLN A 569 -10.48 35.73 -46.91
CA GLN A 569 -9.13 35.92 -47.50
C GLN A 569 -7.88 35.37 -46.76
N ILE A 570 -7.33 34.28 -47.33
CA ILE A 570 -6.09 34.34 -48.14
C ILE A 570 -6.03 33.09 -49.05
N GLU A 571 -5.61 33.25 -50.31
CA GLU A 571 -5.31 32.13 -51.19
C GLU A 571 -3.85 31.67 -51.03
N ASP A 572 -3.58 30.36 -51.10
CA ASP A 572 -2.63 29.86 -52.10
C ASP A 572 -2.96 28.42 -52.53
N LYS A 573 -2.30 27.94 -53.59
CA LYS A 573 -2.60 26.72 -54.35
C LYS A 573 -1.35 25.82 -54.46
N SER A 574 -1.54 24.59 -54.98
CA SER A 574 -0.49 23.69 -55.52
C SER A 574 0.43 22.98 -54.47
N LEU A 575 1.05 21.80 -54.68
CA LEU A 575 0.93 20.69 -55.65
C LEU A 575 0.76 19.36 -54.85
N LYS A 576 0.00 18.32 -55.24
CA LYS A 576 0.03 17.41 -56.42
C LYS A 576 1.19 16.39 -56.50
N LYS A 577 0.79 15.10 -56.40
CA LYS A 577 1.37 13.82 -56.93
C LYS A 577 2.31 12.94 -56.09
N LEU A 578 1.87 11.69 -55.93
CA LEU A 578 2.64 10.44 -55.76
C LEU A 578 3.26 9.97 -57.11
N PRO A 579 4.16 8.98 -57.07
CA PRO A 579 3.92 7.75 -57.86
C PRO A 579 4.21 6.43 -57.11
N GLU A 580 3.73 5.32 -57.69
CA GLU A 580 3.88 3.94 -57.21
C GLU A 580 5.09 3.21 -57.83
N ILE A 581 5.47 2.04 -57.28
CA ILE A 581 6.09 0.82 -57.87
C ILE A 581 6.40 -0.11 -56.66
N VAL A 582 5.98 -1.37 -56.46
CA VAL A 582 5.57 -2.55 -57.27
C VAL A 582 6.69 -3.57 -57.51
N SER A 583 6.48 -4.81 -57.02
CA SER A 583 7.20 -6.08 -57.35
C SER A 583 8.67 -6.21 -56.85
N GLN A 584 9.28 -7.40 -56.69
CA GLN A 584 8.78 -8.78 -56.82
C GLN A 584 9.56 -9.80 -55.94
N SER A 585 8.98 -10.96 -55.74
CA SER A 585 9.43 -12.11 -54.92
C SER A 585 10.43 -13.07 -55.59
N THR A 586 11.25 -13.80 -54.81
CA THR A 586 11.66 -15.19 -55.17
C THR A 586 11.93 -16.10 -53.94
N GLU A 587 12.56 -17.27 -54.11
CA GLU A 587 12.50 -18.46 -53.22
C GLU A 587 13.87 -19.21 -53.23
N ILE A 588 13.94 -20.41 -52.62
CA ILE A 588 14.81 -21.56 -52.94
C ILE A 588 15.80 -22.07 -51.84
N LYS A 589 15.24 -22.95 -50.99
CA LYS A 589 15.71 -24.33 -50.63
C LYS A 589 17.10 -24.61 -49.98
N SER A 590 17.08 -24.70 -48.65
CA SER A 590 17.35 -25.91 -47.81
C SER A 590 18.58 -26.83 -48.01
N LYS A 591 19.23 -27.20 -46.89
CA LYS A 591 19.76 -28.56 -46.59
C LYS A 591 19.61 -28.89 -45.09
N LYS A 592 19.66 -30.19 -44.71
CA LYS A 592 19.29 -30.70 -43.37
C LYS A 592 20.50 -31.16 -42.54
N TYR A 593 20.44 -30.97 -41.22
CA TYR A 593 20.86 -31.94 -40.17
C TYR A 593 19.92 -31.77 -38.94
N THR A 594 20.06 -32.59 -37.88
CA THR A 594 18.88 -33.06 -37.10
C THR A 594 18.85 -32.79 -35.58
N LYS A 595 17.71 -32.24 -35.10
CA LYS A 595 17.17 -32.25 -33.71
C LYS A 595 17.99 -31.49 -32.63
N PRO A 596 17.44 -31.15 -31.44
CA PRO A 596 16.11 -31.44 -30.85
C PRO A 596 15.06 -30.33 -31.17
N PRO A 597 13.91 -30.17 -30.47
CA PRO A 597 12.74 -29.52 -31.06
C PRO A 597 12.89 -28.00 -31.21
N LYS A 598 12.64 -27.50 -32.42
CA LYS A 598 12.26 -26.10 -32.65
C LYS A 598 10.74 -26.06 -32.90
N TYR A 599 10.09 -25.04 -32.34
CA TYR A 599 8.72 -24.69 -32.70
C TYR A 599 8.61 -24.46 -34.22
N THR A 600 7.48 -24.85 -34.80
CA THR A 600 7.25 -24.86 -36.25
C THR A 600 7.13 -23.47 -36.84
N LYS A 601 7.46 -23.33 -38.13
CA LYS A 601 7.56 -22.01 -38.78
C LYS A 601 6.20 -21.46 -39.26
N ASP A 602 5.12 -22.20 -39.01
CA ASP A 602 3.78 -21.95 -39.53
C ASP A 602 2.88 -21.15 -38.57
N ASP A 603 3.30 -20.98 -37.31
CA ASP A 603 2.59 -20.16 -36.30
C ASP A 603 2.71 -18.64 -36.57
N PHE A 604 3.60 -18.21 -37.46
CA PHE A 604 3.80 -16.81 -37.84
C PHE A 604 2.76 -16.31 -38.86
N ARG A 605 1.50 -16.21 -38.42
CA ARG A 605 0.56 -15.23 -38.98
C ARG A 605 0.54 -13.99 -38.09
N PHE A 606 0.39 -12.82 -38.72
CA PHE A 606 0.49 -11.51 -38.06
C PHE A 606 -0.45 -11.38 -36.86
N ASN A 607 0.13 -11.13 -35.68
CA ASN A 607 -0.55 -10.53 -34.53
C ASN A 607 0.38 -9.48 -33.90
N LEU A 608 -0.16 -8.28 -33.66
CA LEU A 608 0.53 -7.15 -33.04
C LEU A 608 0.17 -7.10 -31.54
N GLU A 609 0.95 -7.80 -30.72
CA GLU A 609 0.70 -7.92 -29.28
C GLU A 609 1.27 -6.71 -28.48
N ALA A 610 0.40 -5.71 -28.26
CA ALA A 610 0.59 -4.70 -27.23
C ALA A 610 0.08 -5.22 -25.87
N HIS A 611 0.93 -5.15 -24.84
CA HIS A 611 0.69 -5.63 -23.47
C HIS A 611 0.79 -4.49 -22.45
N SER A 612 -0.34 -3.87 -22.12
CA SER A 612 -0.43 -2.83 -21.08
C SER A 612 -0.38 -3.44 -19.66
N GLU A 613 0.83 -3.75 -19.18
CA GLU A 613 1.11 -4.17 -17.80
C GLU A 613 0.83 -3.03 -16.80
N VAL A 614 -0.44 -2.85 -16.43
CA VAL A 614 -0.87 -2.00 -15.31
C VAL A 614 -0.94 -2.85 -14.03
N GLY A 615 0.06 -2.72 -13.18
CA GLY A 615 0.18 -3.47 -11.92
C GLY A 615 -0.75 -2.95 -10.81
N ILE A 616 -2.00 -3.41 -10.78
CA ILE A 616 -3.01 -2.98 -9.78
C ILE A 616 -2.87 -3.77 -8.47
N SER A 617 -1.97 -3.31 -7.59
CA SER A 617 -1.85 -3.82 -6.21
C SER A 617 -2.94 -3.20 -5.30
N LYS A 618 -4.08 -3.89 -5.12
CA LYS A 618 -5.15 -3.46 -4.19
C LYS A 618 -4.74 -3.65 -2.71
N SER A 619 -3.94 -2.71 -2.19
CA SER A 619 -3.81 -2.44 -0.74
C SER A 619 -4.67 -1.24 -0.34
N GLN A 620 -5.21 -1.28 0.88
CA GLN A 620 -6.29 -0.41 1.38
C GLN A 620 -6.09 1.10 1.12
N THR A 621 -7.09 1.72 0.48
CA THR A 621 -7.47 3.15 0.58
C THR A 621 -6.35 4.19 0.40
N GLU A 622 -5.78 4.28 -0.80
CA GLU A 622 -5.38 5.58 -1.39
C GLU A 622 -5.20 5.45 -2.92
N SER A 623 -5.08 6.58 -3.64
CA SER A 623 -5.21 6.61 -5.11
C SER A 623 -4.02 6.00 -5.86
N VAL A 624 -4.29 5.06 -6.77
CA VAL A 624 -3.29 4.57 -7.74
C VAL A 624 -2.87 5.72 -8.66
N SER A 625 -1.62 6.18 -8.49
CA SER A 625 -1.04 7.31 -9.23
C SER A 625 -0.17 6.91 -10.43
N VAL A 626 0.09 5.62 -10.64
CA VAL A 626 1.23 5.14 -11.46
C VAL A 626 0.84 4.00 -12.39
N ALA A 627 1.41 3.96 -13.60
CA ALA A 627 1.15 2.96 -14.62
C ALA A 627 2.38 2.68 -15.52
N SER A 628 2.28 1.62 -16.32
CA SER A 628 3.32 1.19 -17.28
C SER A 628 2.70 0.51 -18.50
N THR A 629 3.43 0.52 -19.63
CA THR A 629 3.00 -0.06 -20.91
C THR A 629 4.16 -0.76 -21.60
N TYR A 630 3.95 -1.98 -22.11
CA TYR A 630 4.95 -2.80 -22.79
C TYR A 630 4.46 -3.29 -24.16
N VAL A 631 5.29 -3.17 -25.21
CA VAL A 631 4.92 -3.60 -26.57
C VAL A 631 6.10 -4.28 -27.23
N ARG A 632 5.89 -5.51 -27.72
CA ARG A 632 6.82 -6.19 -28.63
C ARG A 632 6.40 -5.96 -30.06
N ASN A 633 7.36 -5.97 -30.99
CA ASN A 633 7.14 -5.77 -32.42
C ASN A 633 6.43 -4.42 -32.74
N VAL A 634 6.68 -3.39 -31.92
CA VAL A 634 6.01 -2.07 -32.00
C VAL A 634 6.23 -1.41 -33.36
N ILE A 635 7.42 -1.61 -33.94
CA ILE A 635 7.74 -1.33 -35.34
C ILE A 635 8.68 -2.42 -35.86
N GLY A 636 8.15 -3.35 -36.64
CA GLY A 636 8.93 -4.52 -37.09
C GLY A 636 9.28 -5.42 -35.92
N ASP A 637 10.53 -5.39 -35.48
CA ASP A 637 11.03 -6.22 -34.38
C ASP A 637 11.36 -5.41 -33.10
N GLY A 638 11.14 -4.09 -33.14
CA GLY A 638 11.40 -3.18 -32.03
C GLY A 638 10.51 -3.42 -30.80
N VAL A 639 11.01 -3.04 -29.62
CA VAL A 639 10.33 -3.23 -28.33
C VAL A 639 10.25 -1.90 -27.60
N LEU A 640 9.06 -1.51 -27.16
CA LEU A 640 8.81 -0.27 -26.41
C LEU A 640 8.35 -0.59 -24.99
N VAL A 641 8.90 0.17 -24.05
CA VAL A 641 8.51 0.20 -22.63
C VAL A 641 8.25 1.66 -22.26
N ALA A 642 7.16 1.94 -21.58
CA ALA A 642 6.85 3.28 -21.09
C ALA A 642 6.36 3.24 -19.64
N LEU A 643 6.74 4.26 -18.87
CA LEU A 643 6.49 4.43 -17.44
C LEU A 643 5.80 5.77 -17.21
N PHE A 644 4.78 5.81 -16.35
CA PHE A 644 3.94 6.98 -16.12
C PHE A 644 3.68 7.16 -14.63
N ASP A 645 4.19 8.24 -14.02
CA ASP A 645 4.05 8.53 -12.59
C ASP A 645 3.34 9.87 -12.37
N GLY A 646 2.22 9.83 -11.62
CA GLY A 646 1.27 10.92 -11.47
C GLY A 646 1.74 12.05 -10.56
N ILE A 647 1.47 13.29 -10.97
CA ILE A 647 1.96 14.50 -10.33
C ILE A 647 0.76 15.36 -9.92
N ARG A 648 0.46 15.34 -8.61
CA ARG A 648 -0.74 15.93 -7.96
C ARG A 648 -2.05 15.15 -8.20
N GLY A 649 -1.96 14.01 -8.88
CA GLY A 649 -3.04 13.06 -9.08
C GLY A 649 -2.51 11.75 -9.67
N GLY A 650 -3.30 11.11 -10.52
CA GLY A 650 -2.97 9.84 -11.18
C GLY A 650 -3.73 9.60 -12.49
N ASN A 651 -4.55 10.56 -12.89
CA ASN A 651 -5.48 10.50 -14.00
C ASN A 651 -4.74 10.76 -15.32
N THR A 652 -3.84 11.75 -15.33
CA THR A 652 -2.95 12.02 -16.46
C THR A 652 -2.00 10.84 -16.71
N ALA A 653 -1.45 10.22 -15.66
CA ALA A 653 -0.59 9.05 -15.79
C ALA A 653 -1.34 7.84 -16.40
N LYS A 654 -2.55 7.54 -15.91
CA LYS A 654 -3.45 6.51 -16.48
C LYS A 654 -3.76 6.78 -17.96
N PHE A 655 -4.23 7.99 -18.28
CA PHE A 655 -4.54 8.39 -19.65
C PHE A 655 -3.35 8.21 -20.59
N CYS A 656 -2.15 8.64 -20.17
CA CYS A 656 -0.94 8.47 -20.96
C CYS A 656 -0.61 6.98 -21.16
N SER A 657 -0.70 6.14 -20.13
CA SER A 657 -0.42 4.71 -20.25
C SER A 657 -1.34 3.99 -21.25
N ALA A 658 -2.61 4.38 -21.32
CA ALA A 658 -3.60 3.81 -22.24
C ALA A 658 -3.38 4.24 -23.70
N HIS A 659 -3.10 5.53 -23.95
CA HIS A 659 -3.08 6.09 -25.32
C HIS A 659 -1.68 6.26 -25.93
N PHE A 660 -0.59 6.09 -25.18
CA PHE A 660 0.78 6.29 -25.72
C PHE A 660 1.02 5.46 -26.98
N VAL A 661 0.71 4.16 -26.93
CA VAL A 661 0.95 3.22 -28.02
C VAL A 661 0.07 3.53 -29.22
N GLU A 662 -1.20 3.87 -28.99
CA GLU A 662 -2.13 4.30 -30.05
C GLU A 662 -1.59 5.52 -30.82
N PHE A 663 -1.16 6.55 -30.08
CA PHE A 663 -0.69 7.79 -30.67
C PHE A 663 0.68 7.66 -31.33
N PHE A 664 1.54 6.78 -30.83
CA PHE A 664 2.82 6.42 -31.46
C PHE A 664 2.62 5.64 -32.76
N LEU A 665 1.81 4.57 -32.74
CA LEU A 665 1.57 3.73 -33.91
C LEU A 665 0.82 4.47 -35.03
N ALA A 666 0.00 5.46 -34.70
CA ALA A 666 -0.67 6.32 -35.68
C ALA A 666 0.31 7.03 -36.64
N LYS A 667 1.60 7.17 -36.29
CA LYS A 667 2.63 7.80 -37.12
C LYS A 667 3.29 6.89 -38.16
N ILE A 668 2.99 5.59 -38.16
CA ILE A 668 3.64 4.61 -39.06
C ILE A 668 3.39 4.90 -40.56
N GLN A 669 2.30 5.59 -40.90
CA GLN A 669 1.99 5.97 -42.28
C GLN A 669 2.75 7.21 -42.78
N GLU A 670 3.45 7.94 -41.90
CA GLU A 670 4.02 9.27 -42.22
C GLU A 670 5.48 9.25 -42.71
N GLY A 671 6.14 8.09 -42.81
CA GLY A 671 7.49 8.05 -43.37
C GLY A 671 8.24 6.72 -43.29
N LYS A 672 9.53 6.76 -43.64
CA LYS A 672 10.46 5.64 -43.52
C LYS A 672 10.88 5.46 -42.05
N ILE A 673 10.78 4.23 -41.54
CA ILE A 673 11.13 3.90 -40.15
C ILE A 673 12.66 3.80 -39.97
N ASP A 674 13.28 4.93 -39.67
CA ASP A 674 14.67 5.12 -39.25
C ASP A 674 14.79 5.88 -37.92
N GLU A 675 16.01 6.14 -37.44
CA GLU A 675 16.27 6.81 -36.16
C GLU A 675 15.65 8.22 -36.08
N GLY A 676 15.60 8.96 -37.19
CA GLY A 676 14.98 10.29 -37.23
C GLY A 676 13.46 10.19 -37.07
N TRP A 677 12.84 9.25 -37.78
CA TRP A 677 11.41 8.96 -37.64
C TRP A 677 11.05 8.50 -36.22
N VAL A 678 11.86 7.63 -35.57
CA VAL A 678 11.58 7.17 -34.20
C VAL A 678 11.62 8.32 -33.21
N LYS A 679 12.67 9.15 -33.22
CA LYS A 679 12.78 10.33 -32.34
C LYS A 679 11.62 11.30 -32.52
N SER A 680 11.30 11.62 -33.78
CA SER A 680 10.18 12.51 -34.12
C SER A 680 8.83 11.95 -33.64
N SER A 681 8.58 10.66 -33.87
CA SER A 681 7.33 10.01 -33.47
C SER A 681 7.16 9.92 -31.95
N ILE A 682 8.24 9.71 -31.19
CA ILE A 682 8.20 9.80 -29.72
C ILE A 682 7.87 11.24 -29.29
N GLY A 683 8.57 12.26 -29.81
CA GLY A 683 8.30 13.67 -29.48
C GLY A 683 6.85 14.08 -29.75
N LEU A 684 6.35 13.81 -30.95
CA LEU A 684 4.96 14.08 -31.36
C LEU A 684 3.93 13.29 -30.54
N THR A 685 4.30 12.13 -29.99
CA THR A 685 3.42 11.36 -29.09
C THR A 685 3.23 12.07 -27.75
N PHE A 686 4.30 12.61 -27.15
CA PHE A 686 4.20 13.41 -25.92
C PHE A 686 3.36 14.67 -26.15
N GLU A 687 3.59 15.39 -27.26
CA GLU A 687 2.82 16.59 -27.62
C GLU A 687 1.33 16.28 -27.82
N LYS A 688 1.00 15.22 -28.56
CA LYS A 688 -0.39 14.78 -28.81
C LYS A 688 -1.07 14.27 -27.53
N LEU A 689 -0.37 13.55 -26.67
CA LEU A 689 -0.89 13.18 -25.35
C LEU A 689 -1.24 14.43 -24.54
N ASN A 690 -0.33 15.40 -24.46
CA ASN A 690 -0.54 16.65 -23.72
C ASN A 690 -1.68 17.50 -24.29
N GLU A 691 -1.81 17.57 -25.62
CA GLU A 691 -2.95 18.19 -26.29
C GLU A 691 -4.29 17.56 -25.88
N LYS A 692 -4.37 16.22 -25.76
CA LYS A 692 -5.58 15.55 -25.29
C LYS A 692 -5.83 15.71 -23.79
N VAL A 693 -4.79 15.55 -22.96
CA VAL A 693 -4.90 15.75 -21.49
C VAL A 693 -5.44 17.15 -21.19
N LYS A 694 -5.00 18.20 -21.90
CA LYS A 694 -5.47 19.60 -21.72
C LYS A 694 -6.99 19.78 -21.78
N ASN A 695 -7.70 18.89 -22.47
CA ASN A 695 -9.15 18.92 -22.64
C ASN A 695 -9.91 18.07 -21.59
N VAL A 696 -9.20 17.30 -20.76
CA VAL A 696 -9.76 16.30 -19.81
C VAL A 696 -9.30 16.57 -18.37
N GLU A 697 -8.04 16.95 -18.17
CA GLU A 697 -7.38 17.18 -16.89
C GLU A 697 -6.61 18.50 -16.90
N LYS A 698 -6.66 19.24 -15.78
CA LYS A 698 -6.10 20.62 -15.70
C LYS A 698 -5.07 20.83 -14.61
N THR A 699 -5.16 20.08 -13.51
CA THR A 699 -4.36 20.25 -12.30
C THR A 699 -3.52 19.02 -11.92
N ASP A 700 -3.70 17.92 -12.64
CA ASP A 700 -2.88 16.70 -12.58
C ASP A 700 -1.89 16.65 -13.74
N GLY A 701 -0.82 15.87 -13.60
CA GLY A 701 0.16 15.62 -14.65
C GLY A 701 0.86 14.27 -14.50
N ALA A 702 1.84 14.01 -15.37
CA ALA A 702 2.64 12.80 -15.32
C ALA A 702 4.11 13.06 -15.67
N SER A 703 5.01 12.55 -14.83
CA SER A 703 6.36 12.19 -15.25
C SER A 703 6.26 10.97 -16.16
N VAL A 704 6.93 11.00 -17.31
CA VAL A 704 6.89 9.91 -18.29
C VAL A 704 8.29 9.59 -18.75
N GLY A 705 8.67 8.31 -18.68
CA GLY A 705 9.94 7.80 -19.21
C GLY A 705 9.69 6.64 -20.18
N VAL A 706 10.34 6.67 -21.34
CA VAL A 706 10.19 5.70 -22.43
C VAL A 706 11.54 5.09 -22.76
N MET A 707 11.57 3.78 -22.95
CA MET A 707 12.71 2.99 -23.42
C MET A 707 12.26 2.19 -24.64
N MET A 708 12.82 2.48 -25.81
CA MET A 708 12.43 1.84 -27.07
C MET A 708 13.65 1.32 -27.82
N TRP A 709 13.78 0.00 -27.90
CA TRP A 709 14.81 -0.65 -28.70
C TRP A 709 14.34 -0.87 -30.14
N HIS A 710 15.19 -0.59 -31.12
CA HIS A 710 14.98 -0.89 -32.54
C HIS A 710 16.33 -1.00 -33.27
N LYS A 711 16.55 -2.07 -34.06
CA LYS A 711 17.74 -2.25 -34.93
C LYS A 711 19.09 -1.92 -34.25
N GLY A 712 19.29 -2.44 -33.04
CA GLY A 712 20.53 -2.25 -32.28
C GLY A 712 20.66 -0.90 -31.57
N LYS A 713 19.72 0.03 -31.72
CA LYS A 713 19.67 1.29 -30.96
C LYS A 713 18.61 1.25 -29.88
N LEU A 714 18.93 1.84 -28.73
CA LEU A 714 18.01 2.14 -27.65
C LEU A 714 17.70 3.64 -27.67
N HIS A 715 16.46 3.98 -28.01
CA HIS A 715 15.93 5.33 -27.95
C HIS A 715 15.25 5.52 -26.59
N VAL A 716 15.71 6.50 -25.82
CA VAL A 716 15.18 6.85 -24.50
C VAL A 716 14.59 8.24 -24.57
N ALA A 717 13.44 8.46 -23.94
CA ALA A 717 12.84 9.79 -23.82
C ALA A 717 12.23 10.02 -22.44
N ASN A 718 12.31 11.23 -21.90
CA ASN A 718 11.62 11.57 -20.65
C ASN A 718 11.07 12.99 -20.57
N VAL A 719 10.04 13.14 -19.74
CA VAL A 719 9.67 14.37 -19.02
C VAL A 719 9.53 14.04 -17.54
N GLY A 720 9.96 14.93 -16.65
CA GLY A 720 9.84 14.77 -15.21
C GLY A 720 11.06 14.10 -14.57
N ASP A 721 10.84 13.28 -13.55
CA ASP A 721 11.87 12.69 -12.69
C ASP A 721 11.99 11.15 -12.81
N THR A 722 11.39 10.57 -13.84
CA THR A 722 11.65 9.19 -14.27
C THR A 722 13.07 9.04 -14.83
N ARG A 723 13.87 8.13 -14.25
CA ARG A 723 15.27 7.87 -14.63
C ARG A 723 15.37 6.60 -15.47
N CYS A 724 16.20 6.62 -16.52
CA CYS A 724 16.60 5.42 -17.28
C CYS A 724 18.11 5.22 -17.19
N LEU A 725 18.50 3.98 -16.86
CA LEU A 725 19.88 3.51 -16.83
C LEU A 725 20.12 2.48 -17.95
N VAL A 726 21.37 2.40 -18.40
CA VAL A 726 21.96 1.23 -19.06
C VAL A 726 22.98 0.62 -18.11
N ILE A 727 22.81 -0.66 -17.80
CA ILE A 727 23.66 -1.45 -16.93
C ILE A 727 24.63 -2.24 -17.80
N ARG A 728 25.92 -1.96 -17.65
CA ARG A 728 27.01 -2.61 -18.40
C ARG A 728 27.75 -3.57 -17.49
N GLU A 729 28.57 -4.45 -18.04
CA GLU A 729 29.36 -5.41 -17.26
C GLU A 729 30.20 -4.74 -16.14
N SER A 730 30.80 -3.57 -16.42
CA SER A 730 31.67 -2.85 -15.49
C SER A 730 30.98 -1.73 -14.70
N ASP A 731 30.14 -0.94 -15.35
CA ASP A 731 29.62 0.34 -14.87
C ASP A 731 28.16 0.56 -15.29
N CYS A 732 27.58 1.73 -14.99
CA CYS A 732 26.25 2.08 -15.47
C CYS A 732 26.22 3.51 -16.01
N LEU A 733 25.35 3.75 -16.99
CA LEU A 733 25.18 5.03 -17.66
C LEU A 733 23.73 5.48 -17.55
N GLN A 734 23.50 6.74 -17.20
CA GLN A 734 22.17 7.34 -17.19
C GLN A 734 21.90 8.01 -18.55
N LEU A 735 20.72 7.78 -19.13
CA LEU A 735 20.33 8.30 -20.46
C LEU A 735 19.26 9.41 -20.42
N THR A 736 18.70 9.68 -19.25
CA THR A 736 17.64 10.67 -18.97
C THR A 736 18.17 11.82 -18.13
N THR A 737 17.58 13.01 -18.31
CA THR A 737 17.79 14.16 -17.42
C THR A 737 16.56 14.34 -16.54
N GLU A 738 16.72 14.26 -15.22
CA GLU A 738 15.64 14.57 -14.29
C GLU A 738 15.36 16.07 -14.35
N ASN A 739 14.14 16.43 -14.76
CA ASN A 739 13.75 17.81 -14.98
C ASN A 739 13.39 18.50 -13.65
N LEU A 740 14.30 18.50 -12.68
CA LEU A 740 14.07 18.98 -11.31
C LEU A 740 14.13 20.51 -11.21
N CYS A 741 13.29 21.09 -10.35
CA CYS A 741 13.26 22.55 -10.14
C CYS A 741 14.47 23.09 -9.36
N THR A 742 15.28 22.21 -8.79
CA THR A 742 16.52 22.55 -8.08
C THR A 742 17.67 22.92 -9.02
N GLU A 743 17.58 22.58 -10.30
CA GLU A 743 18.64 22.86 -11.28
C GLU A 743 18.87 24.37 -11.48
N LYS A 744 20.14 24.78 -11.57
CA LYS A 744 20.52 26.20 -11.49
C LYS A 744 19.91 27.04 -12.61
N THR A 745 19.91 26.51 -13.82
CA THR A 745 19.33 27.13 -15.02
C THR A 745 17.82 27.26 -14.92
N GLU A 746 17.15 26.17 -14.53
CA GLU A 746 15.69 26.12 -14.41
C GLU A 746 15.17 26.95 -13.22
N LYS A 747 15.86 26.94 -12.07
CA LYS A 747 15.54 27.81 -10.92
C LYS A 747 15.64 29.29 -11.29
N GLN A 748 16.56 29.67 -12.19
CA GLN A 748 16.63 31.03 -12.72
C GLN A 748 15.53 31.31 -13.76
N ARG A 749 15.19 30.36 -14.63
CA ARG A 749 14.03 30.49 -15.55
C ARG A 749 12.73 30.69 -14.78
N ILE A 750 12.44 29.82 -13.81
CA ILE A 750 11.25 29.89 -12.95
C ILE A 750 11.14 31.26 -12.28
N LYS A 751 12.25 31.80 -11.76
CA LYS A 751 12.30 33.14 -11.15
C LYS A 751 11.98 34.25 -12.14
N ASN A 752 12.45 34.16 -13.39
CA ASN A 752 12.15 35.13 -14.45
C ASN A 752 10.66 35.10 -14.84
N GLU A 753 10.03 33.93 -14.83
CA GLU A 753 8.58 33.73 -15.04
C GLU A 753 7.73 34.10 -13.79
N GLY A 754 8.34 34.63 -12.73
CA GLY A 754 7.66 35.08 -11.50
C GLY A 754 7.38 34.00 -10.45
N GLY A 755 7.93 32.79 -10.61
CA GLY A 755 7.79 31.68 -9.65
C GLY A 755 8.92 31.62 -8.62
N VAL A 756 8.69 30.87 -7.54
CA VAL A 756 9.68 30.63 -6.48
C VAL A 756 9.89 29.12 -6.31
N VAL A 757 11.14 28.67 -6.19
CA VAL A 757 11.46 27.28 -5.81
C VAL A 757 11.81 27.25 -4.32
N ASP A 758 11.01 26.52 -3.55
CA ASP A 758 11.10 26.41 -2.09
C ASP A 758 12.29 25.56 -1.60
N GLU A 759 12.36 25.33 -0.28
CA GLU A 759 13.37 24.49 0.36
C GLU A 759 13.21 22.98 0.09
N PHE A 760 12.02 22.54 -0.33
CA PHE A 760 11.71 21.16 -0.72
C PHE A 760 11.90 20.93 -2.23
N GLY A 761 12.41 21.92 -2.97
CA GLY A 761 12.65 21.84 -4.40
C GLY A 761 11.39 21.94 -5.27
N LYS A 762 10.30 22.54 -4.77
CA LYS A 762 9.03 22.69 -5.49
C LYS A 762 8.76 24.12 -5.96
N ILE A 763 8.18 24.26 -7.16
CA ILE A 763 7.67 25.53 -7.67
C ILE A 763 6.42 25.91 -6.88
N ASN A 764 6.47 27.05 -6.19
CA ASN A 764 5.41 27.63 -5.37
C ASN A 764 4.85 26.65 -4.31
N GLY A 765 5.66 25.67 -3.85
CA GLY A 765 5.23 24.59 -2.94
C GLY A 765 4.48 23.43 -3.60
N ILE A 766 4.23 23.50 -4.91
CA ILE A 766 3.28 22.65 -5.64
C ILE A 766 3.97 21.48 -6.36
N ILE A 767 4.81 21.77 -7.36
CA ILE A 767 5.36 20.76 -8.29
C ILE A 767 6.89 20.67 -8.21
N GLY A 768 7.46 19.47 -8.17
CA GLY A 768 8.91 19.22 -8.06
C GLY A 768 9.68 19.17 -9.38
N VAL A 769 8.98 19.21 -10.52
CA VAL A 769 9.57 19.12 -11.87
C VAL A 769 9.19 20.28 -12.78
N THR A 770 10.06 20.61 -13.73
CA THR A 770 9.88 21.66 -14.75
C THR A 770 9.42 21.13 -16.11
N LYS A 771 9.37 19.80 -16.27
CA LYS A 771 8.68 19.16 -17.38
C LYS A 771 7.73 18.07 -16.89
N CYS A 772 6.55 18.00 -17.49
CA CYS A 772 5.62 16.87 -17.38
C CYS A 772 4.60 16.95 -18.52
N ILE A 773 3.82 15.88 -18.72
CA ILE A 773 2.52 15.99 -19.40
C ILE A 773 1.50 16.51 -18.37
N GLY A 774 0.58 17.41 -18.73
CA GLY A 774 -0.41 17.97 -17.81
C GLY A 774 0.04 19.22 -17.04
N ASN A 775 -0.52 19.43 -15.84
CA ASN A 775 -0.26 20.59 -14.97
C ASN A 775 -0.42 21.96 -15.67
N PHE A 776 -1.53 22.16 -16.41
CA PHE A 776 -1.77 23.36 -17.20
C PHE A 776 -2.01 24.63 -16.37
N ASP A 777 -2.36 24.49 -15.10
CA ASP A 777 -2.38 25.59 -14.13
C ASP A 777 -0.97 26.11 -13.80
N MET A 778 0.08 25.34 -14.09
CA MET A 778 1.49 25.70 -13.91
C MET A 778 2.23 25.91 -15.26
N ALA A 779 1.52 26.13 -16.37
CA ALA A 779 2.08 26.15 -17.73
C ALA A 779 3.18 27.20 -18.01
N ASN A 780 3.26 28.29 -17.24
CA ASN A 780 4.38 29.25 -17.33
C ASN A 780 5.70 28.61 -16.86
N PHE A 781 5.61 27.66 -15.94
CA PHE A 781 6.75 27.03 -15.27
C PHE A 781 7.07 25.64 -15.82
N VAL A 782 6.09 24.96 -16.43
CA VAL A 782 6.16 23.55 -16.80
C VAL A 782 6.03 23.35 -18.32
N LYS A 783 6.89 22.51 -18.93
CA LYS A 783 6.90 22.20 -20.37
C LYS A 783 6.68 20.71 -20.65
N CYS A 784 6.20 20.38 -21.86
CA CYS A 784 5.97 18.99 -22.26
C CYS A 784 7.04 18.41 -23.21
N THR A 785 7.94 19.24 -23.77
CA THR A 785 8.92 18.79 -24.77
C THR A 785 9.91 17.78 -24.16
N PRO A 786 9.87 16.49 -24.54
CA PRO A 786 10.72 15.47 -23.92
C PRO A 786 12.20 15.69 -24.26
N ASP A 787 13.08 15.33 -23.33
CA ASP A 787 14.48 15.08 -23.67
C ASP A 787 14.56 13.71 -24.35
N ILE A 788 15.23 13.59 -25.50
CA ILE A 788 15.30 12.34 -26.28
C ILE A 788 16.77 11.99 -26.60
N THR A 789 17.21 10.84 -26.10
CA THR A 789 18.56 10.29 -26.24
C THR A 789 18.54 9.04 -27.11
N SER A 790 19.53 8.86 -28.00
CA SER A 790 19.84 7.54 -28.58
C SER A 790 21.10 6.98 -27.94
N TYR A 791 21.11 5.67 -27.74
CA TYR A 791 22.28 4.91 -27.33
C TYR A 791 22.45 3.71 -28.27
N ASP A 792 23.64 3.54 -28.84
CA ASP A 792 23.98 2.38 -29.66
C ASP A 792 24.32 1.19 -28.75
N VAL A 793 23.55 0.11 -28.82
CA VAL A 793 23.67 -1.04 -27.92
C VAL A 793 24.87 -1.90 -28.32
N THR A 794 25.71 -2.21 -27.35
CA THR A 794 26.94 -3.00 -27.49
C THR A 794 26.81 -4.34 -26.78
N LYS A 795 27.75 -5.26 -27.08
CA LYS A 795 27.85 -6.57 -26.41
C LYS A 795 28.07 -6.48 -24.88
N ASN A 796 28.47 -5.32 -24.36
CA ASN A 796 28.77 -5.12 -22.94
C ASN A 796 27.53 -4.62 -22.15
N ASP A 797 26.43 -4.30 -22.82
CA ASP A 797 25.22 -3.74 -22.23
C ASP A 797 24.24 -4.87 -21.87
N LEU A 798 24.04 -5.11 -20.58
CA LEU A 798 23.23 -6.22 -20.07
C LEU A 798 21.74 -5.86 -20.04
N PHE A 799 21.42 -4.71 -19.45
CA PHE A 799 20.04 -4.26 -19.24
C PHE A 799 19.88 -2.76 -19.47
N SER A 800 18.70 -2.34 -19.92
CA SER A 800 18.20 -1.00 -19.65
C SER A 800 17.15 -1.08 -18.55
N ILE A 801 17.19 -0.14 -17.60
CA ILE A 801 16.32 -0.13 -16.42
C ILE A 801 15.71 1.26 -16.26
N GLY A 802 14.39 1.34 -16.39
CA GLY A 802 13.60 2.54 -16.14
C GLY A 802 12.99 2.49 -14.74
N ILE A 803 13.13 3.58 -13.98
CA ILE A 803 12.70 3.68 -12.58
C ILE A 803 12.04 5.04 -12.30
N ASN A 804 11.09 5.10 -11.37
CA ASN A 804 10.56 6.36 -10.87
C ASN A 804 11.36 6.91 -9.67
N ARG A 805 11.10 8.16 -9.30
CA ARG A 805 11.83 8.88 -8.27
C ARG A 805 11.86 8.18 -6.90
N ASN A 806 10.75 7.56 -6.50
CA ASN A 806 10.66 6.84 -5.22
C ASN A 806 11.66 5.67 -5.10
N ILE A 807 12.24 5.18 -6.21
CA ILE A 807 13.37 4.24 -6.18
C ILE A 807 14.70 4.99 -5.94
N TRP A 808 14.98 6.04 -6.72
CA TRP A 808 16.30 6.65 -6.73
C TRP A 808 16.56 7.70 -5.63
N ASP A 809 15.50 8.20 -4.98
CA ASP A 809 15.63 8.97 -3.73
C ASP A 809 16.25 8.11 -2.59
N VAL A 810 16.27 6.77 -2.71
CA VAL A 810 16.86 5.84 -1.70
C VAL A 810 17.90 4.85 -2.25
N LEU A 811 18.00 4.65 -3.57
CA LEU A 811 18.99 3.78 -4.22
C LEU A 811 19.93 4.57 -5.14
N SER A 812 21.25 4.35 -5.03
CA SER A 812 22.22 4.86 -6.00
C SER A 812 22.21 4.04 -7.29
N ASN A 813 22.57 4.68 -8.41
CA ASN A 813 22.66 4.02 -9.72
C ASN A 813 23.60 2.80 -9.69
N ASP A 814 24.74 2.89 -9.01
CA ASP A 814 25.70 1.79 -8.86
C ASP A 814 25.13 0.60 -8.06
N PHE A 815 24.29 0.86 -7.05
CA PHE A 815 23.64 -0.21 -6.29
C PHE A 815 22.58 -0.92 -7.14
N ILE A 816 21.78 -0.17 -7.91
CA ILE A 816 20.83 -0.74 -8.88
C ILE A 816 21.57 -1.58 -9.93
N ALA A 817 22.72 -1.09 -10.42
CA ALA A 817 23.59 -1.81 -11.34
C ALA A 817 24.16 -3.10 -10.72
N GLN A 818 24.58 -3.05 -9.45
CA GLN A 818 25.09 -4.22 -8.72
C GLN A 818 24.00 -5.29 -8.54
N VAL A 819 22.78 -4.91 -8.16
CA VAL A 819 21.63 -5.83 -8.07
C VAL A 819 21.36 -6.47 -9.44
N ALA A 820 21.28 -5.68 -10.51
CA ALA A 820 21.02 -6.18 -11.86
C ALA A 820 22.13 -7.14 -12.37
N ARG A 821 23.41 -6.89 -12.09
CA ARG A 821 24.51 -7.81 -12.43
C ARG A 821 24.48 -9.10 -11.62
N ASN A 822 24.34 -8.99 -10.29
CA ASN A 822 24.34 -10.14 -9.38
C ASN A 822 23.23 -11.14 -9.73
N PHE A 823 22.10 -10.64 -10.26
CA PHE A 823 20.94 -11.43 -10.64
C PHE A 823 20.72 -11.49 -12.15
N ARG A 824 21.75 -11.28 -13.00
CA ARG A 824 21.61 -11.22 -14.47
C ARG A 824 20.98 -12.46 -15.11
N ASN A 825 21.09 -13.62 -14.45
CA ASN A 825 20.54 -14.89 -14.90
C ASN A 825 19.02 -15.03 -14.60
N LEU A 826 18.41 -14.07 -13.89
CA LEU A 826 16.97 -14.05 -13.60
C LEU A 826 16.20 -13.34 -14.71
N GLN A 827 14.90 -13.65 -14.82
CA GLN A 827 14.01 -12.96 -15.76
C GLN A 827 13.83 -11.48 -15.37
N PRO A 828 13.71 -10.55 -16.34
CA PRO A 828 13.62 -9.10 -16.08
C PRO A 828 12.59 -8.68 -15.00
N PRO A 829 11.37 -9.28 -14.88
CA PRO A 829 10.44 -8.94 -13.81
C PRO A 829 10.95 -9.28 -12.40
N ALA A 830 11.76 -10.33 -12.24
CA ALA A 830 12.36 -10.69 -10.96
C ALA A 830 13.44 -9.69 -10.54
N ILE A 831 14.30 -9.27 -11.49
CA ILE A 831 15.27 -8.18 -11.27
C ILE A 831 14.53 -6.89 -10.88
N ALA A 832 13.41 -6.59 -11.55
CA ALA A 832 12.57 -5.44 -11.22
C ALA A 832 11.97 -5.54 -9.80
N SER A 833 11.53 -6.72 -9.35
CA SER A 833 11.03 -6.88 -7.97
C SER A 833 12.12 -6.70 -6.93
N LEU A 834 13.32 -7.25 -7.16
CA LEU A 834 14.46 -7.11 -6.25
C LEU A 834 14.82 -5.63 -6.03
N ILE A 835 14.88 -4.83 -7.10
CA ILE A 835 15.14 -3.38 -7.01
C ILE A 835 14.00 -2.67 -6.25
N LYS A 836 12.73 -3.04 -6.48
CA LYS A 836 11.57 -2.48 -5.75
C LYS A 836 11.61 -2.82 -4.26
N ASP A 837 11.99 -4.04 -3.88
CA ASP A 837 12.03 -4.45 -2.47
C ASP A 837 13.29 -3.96 -1.72
N GLU A 838 14.42 -3.74 -2.40
CA GLU A 838 15.57 -2.99 -1.86
C GLU A 838 15.22 -1.53 -1.55
N ALA A 839 14.50 -0.85 -2.44
CA ALA A 839 14.04 0.52 -2.19
C ALA A 839 13.08 0.59 -0.97
N ARG A 840 12.16 -0.38 -0.82
CA ARG A 840 11.27 -0.48 0.35
C ARG A 840 12.03 -0.70 1.66
N GLN A 841 13.08 -1.54 1.66
CA GLN A 841 13.92 -1.76 2.84
C GLN A 841 14.62 -0.48 3.30
N ARG A 842 14.96 0.42 2.36
CA ARG A 842 15.63 1.70 2.62
C ARG A 842 14.66 2.87 2.83
N GLY A 843 13.38 2.58 3.08
CA GLY A 843 12.39 3.59 3.48
C GLY A 843 11.62 4.26 2.35
N ALA A 844 11.64 3.72 1.12
CA ALA A 844 10.75 4.23 0.07
C ALA A 844 9.27 3.98 0.42
N THR A 845 8.52 5.05 0.64
CA THR A 845 7.13 5.05 1.12
C THR A 845 6.07 5.29 0.03
N GLY A 846 6.49 5.62 -1.20
CA GLY A 846 5.60 5.87 -2.34
C GLY A 846 5.37 4.66 -3.26
N ASN A 847 4.59 4.87 -4.32
CA ASN A 847 4.42 3.90 -5.41
C ASN A 847 5.76 3.67 -6.14
N LEU A 848 6.10 2.41 -6.43
CA LEU A 848 7.42 2.02 -6.94
C LEU A 848 7.35 1.38 -8.32
N VAL A 849 8.05 1.96 -9.28
CA VAL A 849 8.17 1.46 -10.65
C VAL A 849 9.61 1.10 -10.94
N VAL A 850 9.78 -0.11 -11.47
CA VAL A 850 10.99 -0.58 -12.12
C VAL A 850 10.54 -1.43 -13.30
N SER A 851 11.04 -1.11 -14.50
CA SER A 851 10.94 -1.96 -15.69
C SER A 851 12.34 -2.24 -16.21
N VAL A 852 12.58 -3.49 -16.60
CA VAL A 852 13.90 -4.00 -17.03
C VAL A 852 13.77 -4.56 -18.45
N LEU A 853 14.64 -4.11 -19.34
CA LEU A 853 14.75 -4.54 -20.73
C LEU A 853 16.12 -5.22 -20.91
N CYS A 854 16.15 -6.52 -21.18
CA CYS A 854 17.41 -7.26 -21.40
C CYS A 854 18.02 -6.87 -22.76
N LEU A 855 19.14 -6.15 -22.74
CA LEU A 855 19.84 -5.65 -23.94
C LEU A 855 20.76 -6.71 -24.56
N GLU A 856 21.36 -7.58 -23.74
CA GLU A 856 22.22 -8.70 -24.15
C GLU A 856 21.52 -9.54 -25.24
N TYR A 857 20.28 -9.96 -24.98
CA TYR A 857 19.42 -10.69 -25.91
C TYR A 857 19.16 -9.96 -27.24
N PHE A 858 18.95 -8.64 -27.21
CA PHE A 858 18.73 -7.86 -28.42
C PHE A 858 20.01 -7.61 -29.21
N TYR A 859 21.16 -7.53 -28.54
CA TYR A 859 22.45 -7.44 -29.20
C TYR A 859 22.78 -8.75 -29.95
N GLU A 860 22.60 -9.92 -29.33
CA GLU A 860 22.76 -11.21 -29.99
C GLU A 860 21.86 -11.32 -31.23
N LYS A 861 20.56 -11.11 -31.06
CA LYS A 861 19.55 -11.17 -32.15
C LYS A 861 19.83 -10.22 -33.32
N ASN A 862 20.48 -9.09 -33.08
CA ASN A 862 20.83 -8.10 -34.10
C ASN A 862 22.16 -8.42 -34.82
N ASN A 863 22.92 -9.41 -34.36
CA ASN A 863 24.14 -9.92 -35.02
C ASN A 863 23.96 -11.34 -35.60
N GLU A 864 22.79 -11.97 -35.42
CA GLU A 864 22.38 -13.21 -36.11
C GLU A 864 21.66 -12.97 -37.47
N GLN A 865 21.54 -11.71 -37.92
CA GLN A 865 20.92 -11.30 -39.19
C GLN A 865 21.95 -10.84 -40.23
#